data_AF-A0A8S9KFX4-F1
#
_entry.id   AF-A0A8S9KFX4-F1
#
_cell.length_a   1.000
_cell.length_b   1.000
_cell.length_c   1.000
_cell.angle_alpha   90.00
_cell.angle_beta   90.00
_cell.angle_gamma   90.00
#
_symmetry.space_group_name_H-M   'P 1'
#
loop_
_entity.id
_entity.type
_entity.pdbx_description
1 polymer ?
#
loop_
_entity_poly.entity_id
_entity_poly.type
_entity_poly.pdbx_seq_one_letter_code
_entity_poly.pdbx_strand_id
1 'polypeptide(L)'
;MPPTCDGPTCEAVSGSKAVMLFVGLYLVALGVGGIKGSLPSHGAEQFDESTPKGRKQRSTYFNYFVFCLACGALVAVTFVVWLEDNKGWEWGFGVSTIAIFVSILIFLSGSKFYRNKIPCGSPLTTILKVLLAASVKSCSNGSPSNAVVNLAISPSNHLKEVTESGELEKPRHQEPVPPPQTQLTNSLRFLNRAAEEKPDHKLLECTIQQVEDVKIVLKMLPIFACTIMLNCCLAQLSTFSVQQAASMNTKIGSLKIPPASLPVFPVVFIMILAPIYDHLIIPFARKTTKTETGVTHLQRIGVGLVLSILAMAVAALVEIKRKGVAKDAGLLDSKETLPITFLWIALQYLFLGSADLFTLAGLLEYFFTEAPASMRSLATSLSWASLAMGYYLSSVIVSIVNSITGSSGNTPWLRGERINRYKLDYFYWLMCVLSAANFLHYLFWAMRYKYRSTGKIYVRLKKVKENDWELSVGCSLPGKWILHWGVSYVGDTGSEWDQPPEDMRPPGSLAIKDYAIETPLEKLSEGDSFHEVTINLNLESSVAALNFVLKDEETGAWYQHKGRDFKVPLLDDVPDDGNLIGAKKGFGALGKLSNIIVKQGKSSSGSTKERKGLEEFYEEMPISKHVSGDNSVSVTARKCPETSKNIVSIETDLPGDVTVHWGVCKNGSKKWEIPAEPYPEETFLFKNKALRTRLQRKDSGDGSFGLFSLDEKLEGLCFVLKLNENTWLNNRGEDFYVPFLTSTSLPVETEAAQVSGKTPKTNQEVSESGFTDEIITEIRNLAIDISSHKNQKTNVKEVHINILQEIEKLAAEAYSIFRSTTPTFTPESVLEAEADEPKIKISSGTGSGFEILCQGFNWESHKSGRWYKELQEKADELASLGFTVLWLPPPTESVSPEGYMPKDLYNLNSRYGTIDELKETVKRFHKVGIKVLGDAVLNHRCAHFKNSNGAWNLFGGRLNWDDRAVVADDPHFQGRGNKSSGDNFHAAPNIDHSQDFVRKDIKEWLCWMREEVGYDGWRLDFVRGFWGGYVKDYMDASKPYFAVGEYWDSLSYTYGEMDYNQDAHRQRIVDWINATSGAAGAFDVTTKGILHAALQKCEYWRLSDPKGKPPGVVGWWPSRAVTFIENHDTGSTQGHWRFPGGKEMQGYAYILTHPGTPAVFFDHIYSDYRSEIASLLSLRNRQKLHCRSEVNIVKSERDVYAAIIDEKVAMKIGPGHYEPPSGSQNWSVAVEGRDYKVWETS
;
A
#
# COMPACT_ATOMS: atom_id res chain seq x y z
N MET A 1 -45.21 35.09 0.92
CA MET A 1 -46.02 33.90 1.25
C MET A 1 -47.28 33.89 0.37
N PRO A 2 -47.95 32.75 0.16
CA PRO A 2 -49.35 32.76 -0.32
C PRO A 2 -50.24 33.48 0.71
N PRO A 3 -51.37 34.09 0.30
CA PRO A 3 -52.31 34.73 1.23
C PRO A 3 -53.01 33.70 2.13
N THR A 4 -53.51 34.16 3.27
CA THR A 4 -54.42 33.37 4.12
C THR A 4 -55.71 33.04 3.36
N CYS A 5 -56.13 31.77 3.39
CA CYS A 5 -57.37 31.36 2.73
C CYS A 5 -58.59 31.71 3.59
N ASP A 6 -59.04 32.95 3.53
CA ASP A 6 -60.20 33.45 4.28
C ASP A 6 -61.55 33.10 3.59
N GLY A 7 -61.61 31.96 2.88
CA GLY A 7 -62.77 31.50 2.12
C GLY A 7 -62.73 29.99 1.78
N PRO A 8 -63.84 29.43 1.24
CA PRO A 8 -63.96 27.99 0.99
C PRO A 8 -63.04 27.47 -0.12
N THR A 9 -62.56 28.34 -1.01
CA THR A 9 -61.66 28.03 -2.13
C THR A 9 -60.38 28.87 -2.03
N CYS A 10 -59.24 28.22 -1.81
CA CYS A 10 -57.93 28.87 -1.88
C CYS A 10 -57.55 29.21 -3.32
N GLU A 11 -56.92 30.37 -3.54
CA GLU A 11 -56.30 30.71 -4.82
C GLU A 11 -55.03 29.85 -5.06
N ALA A 12 -54.93 29.22 -6.23
CA ALA A 12 -53.73 28.46 -6.60
C ALA A 12 -52.58 29.40 -6.97
N VAL A 13 -51.37 29.12 -6.46
CA VAL A 13 -50.17 29.93 -6.75
C VAL A 13 -49.86 29.88 -8.25
N SER A 14 -49.89 31.05 -8.90
CA SER A 14 -49.70 31.21 -10.34
C SER A 14 -48.73 32.34 -10.68
N GLY A 15 -48.38 32.47 -11.96
CA GLY A 15 -47.51 33.55 -12.48
C GLY A 15 -46.12 33.58 -11.85
N SER A 16 -45.59 34.79 -11.60
CA SER A 16 -44.24 35.03 -11.09
C SER A 16 -43.97 34.37 -9.72
N LYS A 17 -44.98 34.27 -8.86
CA LYS A 17 -44.87 33.62 -7.54
C LYS A 17 -44.60 32.11 -7.69
N ALA A 18 -45.23 31.46 -8.67
CA ALA A 18 -44.98 30.05 -8.97
C ALA A 18 -43.57 29.85 -9.56
N VAL A 19 -43.15 30.71 -10.50
CA VAL A 19 -41.80 30.65 -11.10
C VAL A 19 -40.72 30.79 -10.02
N MET A 20 -40.85 31.76 -9.11
CA MET A 20 -39.90 31.95 -8.01
C MET A 20 -39.79 30.71 -7.10
N LEU A 21 -40.92 30.07 -6.77
CA LEU A 21 -40.95 28.85 -5.97
C LEU A 21 -40.23 27.69 -6.68
N PHE A 22 -40.53 27.42 -7.96
CA PHE A 22 -39.89 26.35 -8.71
C PHE A 22 -38.39 26.58 -8.94
N VAL A 23 -37.98 27.82 -9.23
CA VAL A 23 -36.55 28.18 -9.34
C VAL A 23 -35.83 27.93 -8.02
N GLY A 24 -36.40 28.35 -6.89
CA GLY A 24 -35.83 28.07 -5.57
C GLY A 24 -35.69 26.57 -5.27
N LEU A 25 -36.75 25.79 -5.51
CA LEU A 25 -36.75 24.33 -5.33
C LEU A 25 -35.70 23.62 -6.20
N TYR A 26 -35.57 24.01 -7.48
CA TYR A 26 -34.60 23.39 -8.38
C TYR A 26 -33.16 23.80 -8.07
N LEU A 27 -32.91 25.03 -7.60
CA LEU A 27 -31.57 25.44 -7.12
C LEU A 27 -31.16 24.65 -5.87
N VAL A 28 -32.08 24.46 -4.91
CA VAL A 28 -31.83 23.62 -3.73
C VAL A 28 -31.58 22.17 -4.14
N ALA A 29 -32.38 21.61 -5.05
CA ALA A 29 -32.20 20.25 -5.55
C ALA A 29 -30.84 20.05 -6.25
N LEU A 30 -30.41 21.02 -7.07
CA LEU A 30 -29.12 21.01 -7.75
C LEU A 30 -27.95 21.02 -6.75
N GLY A 31 -27.97 21.93 -5.78
CA GLY A 31 -26.93 22.04 -4.74
C GLY A 31 -26.85 20.79 -3.86
N VAL A 32 -27.98 20.31 -3.35
CA VAL A 32 -28.04 19.09 -2.52
C VAL A 32 -27.60 17.85 -3.31
N GLY A 33 -27.96 17.75 -4.60
CA GLY A 33 -27.54 16.66 -5.47
C GLY A 33 -26.02 16.56 -5.63
N GLY A 34 -25.36 17.68 -5.92
CA GLY A 34 -23.89 17.73 -6.06
C GLY A 34 -23.16 17.36 -4.76
N ILE A 35 -23.66 17.82 -3.61
CA ILE A 35 -23.07 17.53 -2.30
C ILE A 35 -23.23 16.04 -1.95
N LYS A 36 -24.43 15.45 -2.10
CA LYS A 36 -24.71 14.06 -1.69
C LYS A 36 -23.85 13.01 -2.41
N GLY A 37 -23.54 13.23 -3.71
CA GLY A 37 -22.71 12.30 -4.48
C GLY A 37 -21.21 12.39 -4.16
N SER A 38 -20.74 13.55 -3.70
CA SER A 38 -19.31 13.86 -3.60
C SER A 38 -18.79 13.85 -2.16
N LEU A 39 -19.57 14.34 -1.19
CA LEU A 39 -19.12 14.58 0.18
C LEU A 39 -18.73 13.31 0.96
N PRO A 40 -19.50 12.20 0.94
CA PRO A 40 -19.12 10.98 1.67
C PRO A 40 -17.85 10.36 1.09
N SER A 41 -17.75 10.37 -0.25
CA SER A 41 -16.59 9.90 -1.01
C SER A 41 -15.35 10.71 -0.66
N HIS A 42 -15.43 12.05 -0.73
CA HIS A 42 -14.34 12.95 -0.40
C HIS A 42 -13.87 12.80 1.05
N GLY A 43 -14.80 12.68 2.01
CA GLY A 43 -14.48 12.45 3.42
C GLY A 43 -13.82 11.09 3.67
N ALA A 44 -14.24 10.04 2.96
CA ALA A 44 -13.62 8.72 3.04
C ALA A 44 -12.22 8.68 2.39
N GLU A 45 -11.99 9.44 1.32
CA GLU A 45 -10.69 9.60 0.65
C GLU A 45 -9.65 10.39 1.46
N GLN A 46 -10.05 11.00 2.59
CA GLN A 46 -9.10 11.60 3.54
C GLN A 46 -8.31 10.53 4.32
N PHE A 47 -8.82 9.29 4.36
CA PHE A 47 -8.18 8.16 5.03
C PHE A 47 -7.47 7.25 4.02
N ASP A 48 -6.32 6.73 4.42
CA ASP A 48 -5.46 5.91 3.55
C ASP A 48 -6.04 4.49 3.34
N GLU A 49 -6.30 4.10 2.09
CA GLU A 49 -6.76 2.75 1.75
C GLU A 49 -5.70 1.66 1.96
N SER A 50 -4.41 2.00 1.84
CA SER A 50 -3.31 1.04 1.90
C SER A 50 -3.01 0.55 3.33
N THR A 51 -3.26 1.39 4.34
CA THR A 51 -2.97 1.05 5.74
C THR A 51 -4.17 0.44 6.48
N PRO A 52 -3.98 -0.58 7.34
CA PRO A 52 -5.07 -1.12 8.17
C PRO A 52 -5.68 -0.06 9.12
N LYS A 53 -4.87 0.88 9.63
CA LYS A 53 -5.31 1.99 10.48
C LYS A 53 -6.22 2.94 9.69
N GLY A 54 -5.85 3.31 8.47
CA GLY A 54 -6.69 4.11 7.57
C GLY A 54 -7.98 3.41 7.16
N ARG A 55 -7.94 2.12 6.80
CA ARG A 55 -9.17 1.33 6.52
C ARG A 55 -10.11 1.26 7.72
N LYS A 56 -9.58 1.06 8.94
CA LYS A 56 -10.37 1.05 10.19
C LYS A 56 -10.94 2.44 10.51
N GLN A 57 -10.13 3.49 10.40
CA GLN A 57 -10.57 4.88 10.57
C GLN A 57 -11.65 5.28 9.56
N ARG A 58 -11.56 4.81 8.30
CA ARG A 58 -12.59 5.02 7.27
C ARG A 58 -13.91 4.34 7.62
N SER A 59 -13.88 3.10 8.13
CA SER A 59 -15.09 2.43 8.63
C SER A 59 -15.68 3.19 9.82
N THR A 60 -14.84 3.63 10.77
CA THR A 60 -15.27 4.49 11.88
C THR A 60 -15.85 5.83 11.39
N TYR A 61 -15.26 6.46 10.37
CA TYR A 61 -15.78 7.67 9.73
C TYR A 61 -17.18 7.45 9.16
N PHE A 62 -17.41 6.38 8.39
CA PHE A 62 -18.75 6.10 7.86
C PHE A 62 -19.78 5.87 8.98
N ASN A 63 -19.40 5.18 10.06
CA ASN A 63 -20.29 4.99 11.22
C ASN A 63 -20.66 6.32 11.89
N TYR A 64 -19.69 7.21 12.13
CA TYR A 64 -19.96 8.55 12.67
C TYR A 64 -20.71 9.45 11.69
N PHE A 65 -20.44 9.34 10.38
CA PHE A 65 -21.15 10.08 9.34
C PHE A 65 -22.65 9.72 9.32
N VAL A 66 -22.97 8.42 9.34
CA VAL A 66 -24.35 7.93 9.41
C VAL A 66 -25.02 8.34 10.74
N PHE A 67 -24.31 8.25 11.87
CA PHE A 67 -24.83 8.70 13.17
C PHE A 67 -25.15 10.21 13.18
N CYS A 68 -24.23 11.05 12.71
CA CYS A 68 -24.44 12.49 12.61
C CYS A 68 -25.58 12.84 11.64
N LEU A 69 -25.72 12.10 10.54
CA LEU A 69 -26.82 12.26 9.58
C LEU A 69 -28.17 11.88 10.21
N ALA A 70 -28.24 10.80 11.00
CA ALA A 70 -29.44 10.41 11.74
C ALA A 70 -29.83 11.45 12.80
N CYS A 71 -28.86 11.96 13.58
CA CYS A 71 -29.09 13.04 14.55
C CYS A 71 -29.56 14.34 13.86
N GLY A 72 -28.94 14.73 12.75
CA GLY A 72 -29.35 15.89 11.96
C GLY A 72 -30.75 15.74 11.36
N ALA A 73 -31.08 14.55 10.85
CA ALA A 73 -32.42 14.22 10.37
C ALA A 73 -33.46 14.30 11.49
N LEU A 74 -33.15 13.79 12.69
CA LEU A 74 -34.03 13.85 13.86
C LEU A 74 -34.33 15.30 14.27
N VAL A 75 -33.33 16.18 14.29
CA VAL A 75 -33.50 17.62 14.57
C VAL A 75 -34.31 18.30 13.46
N ALA A 76 -34.08 17.99 12.19
CA ALA A 76 -34.83 18.56 11.08
C ALA A 76 -36.32 18.21 11.15
N VAL A 77 -36.67 16.92 11.28
CA VAL A 77 -38.07 16.46 11.25
C VAL A 77 -38.85 16.81 12.52
N THR A 78 -38.18 17.21 13.60
CA THR A 78 -38.82 17.65 14.85
C THR A 78 -38.76 19.17 15.03
N PHE A 79 -37.58 19.74 15.25
CA PHE A 79 -37.41 21.15 15.59
C PHE A 79 -37.65 22.10 14.40
N VAL A 80 -37.09 21.80 13.22
CA VAL A 80 -37.28 22.69 12.05
C VAL A 80 -38.72 22.64 11.57
N VAL A 81 -39.33 21.45 11.49
CA VAL A 81 -40.77 21.32 11.19
C VAL A 81 -41.65 22.02 12.24
N TRP A 82 -41.32 21.93 13.53
CA TRP A 82 -42.04 22.69 14.57
C TRP A 82 -41.92 24.20 14.35
N LEU A 83 -40.75 24.69 13.95
CA LEU A 83 -40.50 26.10 13.64
C LEU A 83 -41.33 26.55 12.43
N GLU A 84 -41.39 25.74 11.37
CA GLU A 84 -42.20 25.99 10.17
C GLU A 84 -43.69 26.09 10.50
N ASP A 85 -44.23 25.14 11.27
CA ASP A 85 -45.65 25.06 11.62
C ASP A 85 -46.09 26.09 12.70
N ASN A 86 -45.20 26.49 13.63
CA ASN A 86 -45.57 27.32 14.81
C ASN A 86 -44.99 28.74 14.78
N LYS A 87 -43.92 29.00 14.02
CA LYS A 87 -43.30 30.32 13.85
C LYS A 87 -43.32 30.81 12.40
N GLY A 88 -43.45 29.92 11.43
CA GLY A 88 -43.60 30.22 10.02
C GLY A 88 -42.39 29.80 9.17
N TRP A 89 -42.67 29.50 7.91
CA TRP A 89 -41.72 29.00 6.91
C TRP A 89 -40.46 29.86 6.73
N GLU A 90 -40.55 31.17 6.93
CA GLU A 90 -39.41 32.09 6.84
C GLU A 90 -38.32 31.77 7.88
N TRP A 91 -38.71 31.36 9.09
CA TRP A 91 -37.77 30.95 10.13
C TRP A 91 -37.18 29.57 9.83
N GLY A 92 -37.96 28.62 9.31
CA GLY A 92 -37.49 27.29 8.91
C GLY A 92 -36.43 27.34 7.81
N PHE A 93 -36.72 28.06 6.72
CA PHE A 93 -35.76 28.30 5.64
C PHE A 93 -34.60 29.19 6.08
N GLY A 94 -34.82 30.16 6.97
CA GLY A 94 -33.77 31.02 7.54
C GLY A 94 -32.73 30.22 8.33
N VAL A 95 -33.15 29.40 9.29
CA VAL A 95 -32.27 28.51 10.06
C VAL A 95 -31.51 27.56 9.14
N SER A 96 -32.20 26.95 8.16
CA SER A 96 -31.58 26.05 7.19
C SER A 96 -30.51 26.76 6.32
N THR A 97 -30.77 28.00 5.91
CA THR A 97 -29.83 28.82 5.12
C THR A 97 -28.59 29.19 5.94
N ILE A 98 -28.78 29.60 7.20
CA ILE A 98 -27.67 29.89 8.13
C ILE A 98 -26.82 28.65 8.36
N ALA A 99 -27.44 27.49 8.59
CA ALA A 99 -26.72 26.23 8.79
C ALA A 99 -25.87 25.85 7.56
N ILE A 100 -26.41 25.98 6.35
CA ILE A 100 -25.66 25.74 5.11
C ILE A 100 -24.51 26.75 4.96
N PHE A 101 -24.76 28.04 5.18
CA PHE A 101 -23.72 29.08 5.10
C PHE A 101 -22.56 28.83 6.07
N VAL A 102 -22.85 28.51 7.33
CA VAL A 102 -21.85 28.14 8.34
C VAL A 102 -21.10 26.87 7.93
N SER A 103 -21.80 25.86 7.39
CA SER A 103 -21.14 24.62 6.91
C SER A 103 -20.16 24.87 5.76
N ILE A 104 -20.46 25.81 4.85
CA ILE A 104 -19.56 26.20 3.76
C ILE A 104 -18.32 26.91 4.31
N LEU A 105 -18.47 27.81 5.28
CA LEU A 105 -17.32 28.47 5.93
C LEU A 105 -16.40 27.47 6.64
N ILE A 106 -16.98 26.49 7.35
CA ILE A 106 -16.23 25.39 8.00
C ILE A 106 -15.55 24.51 6.94
N PHE A 107 -16.24 24.16 5.86
CA PHE A 107 -15.66 23.34 4.80
C PHE A 107 -14.48 24.05 4.10
N LEU A 108 -14.63 25.34 3.78
CA LEU A 108 -13.59 26.15 3.16
C LEU A 108 -12.39 26.40 4.09
N SER A 109 -12.61 26.57 5.40
CA SER A 109 -11.49 26.68 6.36
C SER A 109 -10.70 25.37 6.48
N GLY A 110 -11.35 24.23 6.26
CA GLY A 110 -10.72 22.90 6.18
C GLY A 110 -9.89 22.66 4.91
N SER A 111 -9.99 23.50 3.87
CA SER A 111 -9.39 23.26 2.54
C SER A 111 -7.89 22.96 2.53
N LYS A 112 -7.11 23.54 3.45
CA LYS A 112 -5.65 23.30 3.60
C LYS A 112 -5.30 21.94 4.20
N PHE A 113 -6.27 21.23 4.79
CA PHE A 113 -6.09 19.94 5.43
C PHE A 113 -6.61 18.78 4.56
N TYR A 114 -7.30 19.06 3.45
CA TYR A 114 -7.87 18.02 2.59
C TYR A 114 -6.83 17.44 1.62
N ARG A 115 -6.81 16.11 1.54
CA ARG A 115 -6.17 15.34 0.46
C ARG A 115 -7.04 15.47 -0.78
N ASN A 116 -6.49 16.09 -1.82
CA ASN A 116 -7.17 16.30 -3.10
C ASN A 116 -6.69 15.29 -4.15
N LYS A 117 -7.65 14.63 -4.82
CA LYS A 117 -7.39 13.60 -5.83
C LYS A 117 -7.27 14.25 -7.22
N ILE A 118 -6.28 13.81 -8.00
CA ILE A 118 -6.11 14.27 -9.39
C ILE A 118 -7.24 13.67 -10.25
N PRO A 119 -7.95 14.46 -11.09
CA PRO A 119 -9.05 13.95 -11.89
C PRO A 119 -8.61 12.94 -12.98
N CYS A 120 -9.06 11.68 -12.89
CA CYS A 120 -8.73 10.61 -13.85
C CYS A 120 -9.71 10.49 -15.03
N GLY A 121 -10.39 11.57 -15.43
CA GLY A 121 -11.42 11.56 -16.47
C GLY A 121 -12.80 11.09 -15.99
N SER A 122 -13.75 10.95 -16.92
CA SER A 122 -15.16 10.64 -16.60
C SER A 122 -15.54 9.19 -16.97
N PRO A 123 -16.10 8.41 -16.02
CA PRO A 123 -16.69 7.11 -16.33
C PRO A 123 -17.83 7.20 -17.37
N LEU A 124 -18.61 8.29 -17.36
CA LEU A 124 -19.71 8.50 -18.30
C LEU A 124 -19.22 8.66 -19.75
N THR A 125 -18.09 9.36 -19.98
CA THR A 125 -17.55 9.47 -21.34
C THR A 125 -17.02 8.14 -21.84
N THR A 126 -16.48 7.30 -20.96
CA THR A 126 -16.04 5.92 -21.31
C THR A 126 -17.23 5.04 -21.69
N ILE A 127 -18.30 5.04 -20.87
CA ILE A 127 -19.54 4.29 -21.17
C ILE A 127 -20.17 4.76 -22.48
N LEU A 128 -20.34 6.08 -22.65
CA LEU A 128 -20.92 6.65 -23.86
C LEU A 128 -20.08 6.32 -25.11
N LYS A 129 -18.75 6.40 -25.01
CA LYS A 129 -17.83 6.05 -26.10
C LYS A 129 -17.98 4.58 -26.52
N VAL A 130 -17.98 3.64 -25.57
CA VAL A 130 -18.18 2.21 -25.86
C VAL A 130 -19.56 1.94 -26.48
N LEU A 131 -20.63 2.54 -25.93
CA LEU A 131 -21.98 2.38 -26.45
C LEU A 131 -22.14 2.96 -27.86
N LEU A 132 -21.59 4.16 -28.13
CA LEU A 132 -21.61 4.76 -29.47
C LEU A 132 -20.77 3.95 -30.46
N ALA A 133 -19.56 3.52 -30.08
CA ALA A 133 -18.70 2.70 -30.93
C ALA A 133 -19.36 1.37 -31.33
N ALA A 134 -20.07 0.71 -30.40
CA ALA A 134 -20.85 -0.49 -30.71
C ALA A 134 -22.10 -0.18 -31.56
N SER A 135 -22.81 0.91 -31.27
CA SER A 135 -24.10 1.23 -31.92
C SER A 135 -23.93 1.74 -33.35
N VAL A 136 -22.96 2.64 -33.60
CA VAL A 136 -22.69 3.18 -34.94
C VAL A 136 -22.35 2.06 -35.93
N LYS A 137 -21.53 1.09 -35.51
CA LYS A 137 -21.20 -0.09 -36.32
C LYS A 137 -22.37 -1.06 -36.47
N SER A 138 -23.17 -1.25 -35.41
CA SER A 138 -24.38 -2.08 -35.50
C SER A 138 -25.47 -1.50 -36.41
N CYS A 139 -25.46 -0.18 -36.66
CA CYS A 139 -26.34 0.46 -37.64
C CYS A 139 -25.75 0.49 -39.06
N SER A 140 -24.42 0.46 -39.21
CA SER A 140 -23.75 0.36 -40.52
C SER A 140 -23.99 -1.01 -41.18
N ASN A 141 -23.92 -2.10 -40.39
CA ASN A 141 -24.30 -3.44 -40.84
C ASN A 141 -25.82 -3.67 -40.79
N GLY A 142 -26.56 -2.88 -41.55
CA GLY A 142 -28.00 -3.00 -41.74
C GLY A 142 -28.39 -4.17 -42.66
N SER A 143 -28.54 -5.37 -42.08
CA SER A 143 -29.47 -6.38 -42.63
C SER A 143 -30.24 -7.05 -41.49
N PRO A 144 -31.58 -6.96 -41.46
CA PRO A 144 -32.37 -7.42 -40.32
C PRO A 144 -32.69 -8.92 -40.42
N SER A 145 -31.89 -9.77 -39.76
CA SER A 145 -32.33 -11.11 -39.40
C SER A 145 -31.69 -11.60 -38.10
N ASN A 146 -32.39 -12.50 -37.40
CA ASN A 146 -31.95 -13.20 -36.18
C ASN A 146 -31.91 -12.38 -34.87
N ALA A 147 -32.81 -11.41 -34.72
CA ALA A 147 -33.09 -10.75 -33.43
C ALA A 147 -34.17 -11.48 -32.59
N VAL A 148 -34.26 -12.82 -32.65
CA VAL A 148 -35.15 -13.62 -31.78
C VAL A 148 -34.52 -14.99 -31.48
N VAL A 149 -34.77 -15.50 -30.26
CA VAL A 149 -34.53 -16.89 -29.80
C VAL A 149 -33.06 -17.32 -29.64
N ASN A 150 -32.51 -17.15 -28.43
CA ASN A 150 -32.33 -18.30 -27.53
C ASN A 150 -31.91 -17.88 -26.11
N LEU A 151 -32.83 -18.07 -25.16
CA LEU A 151 -32.61 -17.91 -23.73
C LEU A 151 -32.82 -19.28 -23.08
N ALA A 152 -31.81 -20.15 -23.15
CA ALA A 152 -31.92 -21.55 -22.72
C ALA A 152 -30.80 -21.95 -21.74
N ILE A 153 -31.18 -22.84 -20.82
CA ILE A 153 -30.42 -23.34 -19.66
C ILE A 153 -29.64 -24.61 -20.09
N SER A 154 -28.43 -24.83 -19.58
CA SER A 154 -27.69 -26.10 -19.78
C SER A 154 -28.44 -27.28 -19.13
N PRO A 155 -28.39 -28.49 -19.72
CA PRO A 155 -27.43 -29.46 -19.17
C PRO A 155 -26.82 -30.48 -20.16
N SER A 156 -25.65 -31.01 -19.75
CA SER A 156 -25.05 -32.34 -19.99
C SER A 156 -25.36 -33.24 -21.21
N ASN A 157 -24.26 -33.75 -21.78
CA ASN A 157 -23.98 -35.14 -22.17
C ASN A 157 -24.47 -35.78 -23.51
N HIS A 158 -23.46 -36.40 -24.15
CA HIS A 158 -23.45 -37.67 -24.91
C HIS A 158 -23.71 -37.76 -26.45
N LEU A 159 -22.68 -38.33 -27.09
CA LEU A 159 -22.62 -39.36 -28.16
C LEU A 159 -22.73 -39.00 -29.66
N LYS A 160 -21.60 -39.26 -30.34
CA LYS A 160 -21.37 -40.04 -31.59
C LYS A 160 -22.23 -39.81 -32.85
N GLU A 161 -21.53 -39.50 -33.95
CA GLU A 161 -21.37 -40.31 -35.20
C GLU A 161 -20.27 -39.58 -36.02
N VAL A 162 -19.11 -40.17 -36.38
CA VAL A 162 -18.80 -41.31 -37.26
C VAL A 162 -19.24 -41.11 -38.72
N THR A 163 -18.33 -40.63 -39.55
CA THR A 163 -18.19 -41.10 -40.94
C THR A 163 -16.72 -40.99 -41.36
N GLU A 164 -16.20 -42.01 -42.03
CA GLU A 164 -14.78 -42.16 -42.39
C GLU A 164 -14.47 -41.69 -43.82
N SER A 165 -13.26 -41.16 -44.02
CA SER A 165 -12.48 -41.36 -45.26
C SER A 165 -11.00 -41.03 -44.99
N GLY A 166 -10.08 -41.96 -45.25
CA GLY A 166 -8.62 -41.75 -45.13
C GLY A 166 -8.05 -40.82 -46.20
N GLU A 167 -6.75 -40.47 -46.24
CA GLU A 167 -5.57 -40.93 -45.49
C GLU A 167 -4.74 -39.70 -44.99
N LEU A 168 -3.53 -39.74 -44.40
CA LEU A 168 -2.52 -40.78 -44.13
C LEU A 168 -1.72 -40.39 -42.86
N GLU A 169 -1.04 -41.33 -42.19
CA GLU A 169 -0.30 -41.06 -40.95
C GLU A 169 1.12 -40.49 -41.13
N LYS A 170 1.52 -39.59 -40.21
CA LYS A 170 2.88 -39.50 -39.62
C LYS A 170 2.86 -38.71 -38.29
N PRO A 171 3.88 -38.84 -37.41
CA PRO A 171 3.66 -38.85 -35.96
C PRO A 171 3.60 -37.49 -35.25
N ARG A 172 2.97 -37.51 -34.07
CA ARG A 172 2.83 -36.39 -33.13
C ARG A 172 4.19 -35.88 -32.63
N HIS A 173 4.43 -34.58 -32.78
CA HIS A 173 5.14 -33.81 -31.76
C HIS A 173 4.10 -33.09 -30.88
N GLN A 174 4.37 -33.03 -29.57
CA GLN A 174 3.56 -32.25 -28.63
C GLN A 174 3.88 -30.77 -28.83
N GLU A 175 2.93 -30.00 -29.35
CA GLU A 175 2.98 -28.54 -29.23
C GLU A 175 2.72 -28.13 -27.77
N PRO A 176 3.53 -27.24 -27.18
CA PRO A 176 3.18 -26.58 -25.93
C PRO A 176 1.92 -25.74 -26.10
N VAL A 177 0.97 -25.88 -25.18
CA VAL A 177 -0.24 -25.04 -25.13
C VAL A 177 0.18 -23.58 -24.96
N PRO A 178 -0.25 -22.64 -25.83
CA PRO A 178 0.09 -21.22 -25.68
C PRO A 178 -0.67 -20.60 -24.48
N PRO A 179 -0.06 -19.60 -23.78
CA PRO A 179 -0.64 -18.99 -22.59
C PRO A 179 -1.91 -18.15 -22.90
N PRO A 180 -2.78 -17.91 -21.89
CA PRO A 180 -4.09 -17.33 -22.11
C PRO A 180 -4.05 -15.81 -22.34
N GLN A 181 -4.33 -15.39 -23.58
CA GLN A 181 -4.69 -14.01 -23.90
C GLN A 181 -5.99 -13.60 -23.20
N THR A 182 -6.16 -12.30 -22.90
CA THR A 182 -7.35 -11.73 -22.26
C THR A 182 -8.57 -11.72 -23.19
N GLN A 183 -9.19 -12.88 -23.40
CA GLN A 183 -10.35 -13.05 -24.29
C GLN A 183 -11.55 -12.21 -23.83
N LEU A 184 -12.23 -11.55 -24.77
CA LEU A 184 -13.47 -10.84 -24.48
C LEU A 184 -14.53 -11.82 -23.98
N THR A 185 -15.24 -11.45 -22.92
CA THR A 185 -16.24 -12.33 -22.33
C THR A 185 -17.45 -12.50 -23.28
N ASN A 186 -17.93 -13.74 -23.40
CA ASN A 186 -19.12 -14.09 -24.20
C ASN A 186 -20.44 -13.45 -23.71
N SER A 187 -20.42 -12.72 -22.59
CA SER A 187 -21.56 -11.93 -22.12
C SER A 187 -21.62 -10.56 -22.81
N LEU A 188 -22.83 -10.17 -23.27
CA LEU A 188 -23.06 -8.90 -23.96
C LEU A 188 -22.21 -8.73 -25.24
N ARG A 189 -22.10 -9.79 -26.06
CA ARG A 189 -21.26 -9.84 -27.29
C ARG A 189 -21.39 -8.63 -28.23
N PHE A 190 -22.55 -7.96 -28.28
CA PHE A 190 -22.74 -6.77 -29.13
C PHE A 190 -21.76 -5.63 -28.79
N LEU A 191 -21.28 -5.55 -27.54
CA LEU A 191 -20.29 -4.58 -27.09
C LEU A 191 -18.88 -4.94 -27.53
N ASN A 192 -18.61 -6.22 -27.84
CA ASN A 192 -17.29 -6.64 -28.31
C ASN A 192 -16.87 -5.91 -29.58
N ARG A 193 -17.83 -5.62 -30.48
CA ARG A 193 -17.65 -4.83 -31.72
C ARG A 193 -17.03 -3.44 -31.51
N ALA A 194 -17.07 -2.91 -30.29
CA ALA A 194 -16.38 -1.67 -29.95
C ALA A 194 -14.84 -1.83 -29.88
N ALA A 195 -14.34 -3.05 -29.68
CA ALA A 195 -12.92 -3.41 -29.65
C ALA A 195 -12.47 -4.39 -30.75
N GLU A 196 -13.36 -5.28 -31.25
CA GLU A 196 -13.03 -6.29 -32.28
C GLU A 196 -12.92 -5.73 -33.71
N GLU A 197 -13.54 -4.58 -34.01
CA GLU A 197 -13.55 -3.98 -35.36
C GLU A 197 -12.89 -2.59 -35.33
N LYS A 198 -12.14 -2.18 -36.37
CA LYS A 198 -11.56 -0.81 -36.43
C LYS A 198 -12.64 0.26 -36.72
N PRO A 199 -12.69 1.39 -35.98
CA PRO A 199 -13.68 2.44 -36.19
C PRO A 199 -13.22 3.54 -37.17
N ASP A 200 -14.15 4.06 -37.98
CA ASP A 200 -13.90 5.17 -38.93
C ASP A 200 -13.47 6.50 -38.29
N HIS A 201 -13.78 6.68 -36.99
CA HIS A 201 -13.42 7.88 -36.23
C HIS A 201 -12.57 7.56 -35.01
N LYS A 202 -11.37 8.17 -34.97
CA LYS A 202 -10.33 7.97 -33.94
C LYS A 202 -10.81 8.24 -32.50
N LEU A 203 -11.81 9.11 -32.34
CA LEU A 203 -12.45 9.41 -31.05
C LEU A 203 -13.26 8.24 -30.46
N LEU A 204 -13.66 7.25 -31.26
CA LEU A 204 -14.51 6.12 -30.87
C LEU A 204 -13.75 4.81 -30.59
N GLU A 205 -12.42 4.77 -30.74
CA GLU A 205 -11.64 3.56 -30.49
C GLU A 205 -11.61 3.18 -29.00
N CYS A 206 -12.12 1.99 -28.67
CA CYS A 206 -12.20 1.49 -27.30
C CYS A 206 -11.19 0.37 -27.06
N THR A 207 -10.57 0.34 -25.88
CA THR A 207 -9.71 -0.79 -25.48
C THR A 207 -10.55 -1.97 -24.97
N ILE A 208 -9.98 -3.18 -25.01
CA ILE A 208 -10.63 -4.39 -24.46
C ILE A 208 -11.03 -4.19 -22.99
N GLN A 209 -10.15 -3.58 -22.18
CA GLN A 209 -10.44 -3.25 -20.77
C GLN A 209 -11.64 -2.29 -20.63
N GLN A 210 -11.74 -1.26 -21.47
CA GLN A 210 -12.89 -0.34 -21.45
C GLN A 210 -14.21 -1.06 -21.78
N VAL A 211 -14.18 -2.02 -22.71
CA VAL A 211 -15.36 -2.83 -23.06
C VAL A 211 -15.76 -3.75 -21.90
N GLU A 212 -14.83 -4.45 -21.26
CA GLU A 212 -15.14 -5.31 -20.11
C GLU A 212 -15.59 -4.53 -18.87
N ASP A 213 -14.96 -3.38 -18.57
CA ASP A 213 -15.40 -2.49 -17.49
C ASP A 213 -16.86 -2.02 -17.70
N VAL A 214 -17.23 -1.66 -18.93
CA VAL A 214 -18.60 -1.26 -19.28
C VAL A 214 -19.56 -2.45 -19.22
N LYS A 215 -19.16 -3.66 -19.67
CA LYS A 215 -19.96 -4.89 -19.50
C LYS A 215 -20.27 -5.17 -18.04
N ILE A 216 -19.32 -4.96 -17.13
CA ILE A 216 -19.52 -5.15 -15.68
C ILE A 216 -20.59 -4.19 -15.16
N VAL A 217 -20.50 -2.89 -15.48
CA VAL A 217 -21.51 -1.89 -15.07
C VAL A 217 -22.89 -2.22 -15.65
N LEU A 218 -22.97 -2.63 -16.92
CA LEU A 218 -24.25 -3.00 -17.56
C LEU A 218 -24.91 -4.23 -16.92
N LYS A 219 -24.13 -5.21 -16.43
CA LYS A 219 -24.65 -6.37 -15.67
C LYS A 219 -25.28 -5.98 -14.33
N MET A 220 -24.97 -4.80 -13.78
CA MET A 220 -25.58 -4.30 -12.55
C MET A 220 -26.92 -3.61 -12.76
N LEU A 221 -27.17 -3.06 -13.96
CA LEU A 221 -28.36 -2.26 -14.25
C LEU A 221 -29.70 -2.99 -14.01
N PRO A 222 -29.87 -4.31 -14.24
CA PRO A 222 -31.11 -5.00 -13.90
C PRO A 222 -31.41 -4.99 -12.39
N ILE A 223 -30.39 -5.13 -11.54
CA ILE A 223 -30.54 -5.06 -10.07
C ILE A 223 -30.90 -3.64 -9.64
N PHE A 224 -30.20 -2.64 -10.18
CA PHE A 224 -30.53 -1.21 -10.02
C PHE A 224 -31.98 -0.86 -10.41
N ALA A 225 -32.47 -1.42 -11.51
CA ALA A 225 -33.83 -1.16 -12.00
C ALA A 225 -34.89 -1.70 -11.04
N CYS A 226 -34.63 -2.86 -10.43
CA CYS A 226 -35.55 -3.48 -9.47
C CYS A 226 -35.73 -2.66 -8.17
N THR A 227 -34.77 -1.80 -7.79
CA THR A 227 -34.91 -0.98 -6.58
C THR A 227 -35.71 0.32 -6.81
N ILE A 228 -35.99 0.67 -8.08
CA ILE A 228 -36.81 1.85 -8.44
C ILE A 228 -38.24 1.72 -7.88
N MET A 229 -38.82 0.51 -7.85
CA MET A 229 -40.17 0.28 -7.31
C MET A 229 -40.26 0.50 -5.79
N LEU A 230 -39.23 0.10 -5.04
CA LEU A 230 -39.16 0.39 -3.59
C LEU A 230 -39.02 1.89 -3.33
N ASN A 231 -38.22 2.59 -4.14
CA ASN A 231 -38.11 4.04 -4.09
C ASN A 231 -39.42 4.75 -4.47
N CYS A 232 -40.22 4.14 -5.36
CA CYS A 232 -41.58 4.57 -5.65
C CYS A 232 -42.54 4.36 -4.46
N CYS A 233 -42.34 3.33 -3.64
CA CYS A 233 -43.05 3.18 -2.37
C CYS A 233 -42.63 4.24 -1.34
N LEU A 234 -41.33 4.55 -1.23
CA LEU A 234 -40.81 5.58 -0.31
C LEU A 234 -41.43 6.97 -0.56
N ALA A 235 -41.67 7.33 -1.82
CA ALA A 235 -42.36 8.57 -2.19
C ALA A 235 -43.75 8.73 -1.52
N GLN A 236 -44.42 7.63 -1.17
CA GLN A 236 -45.73 7.63 -0.49
C GLN A 236 -45.63 8.08 0.98
N LEU A 237 -44.46 7.93 1.62
CA LEU A 237 -44.20 8.44 2.97
C LEU A 237 -44.15 9.97 2.99
N SER A 238 -43.60 10.59 1.95
CA SER A 238 -43.50 12.05 1.83
C SER A 238 -44.79 12.72 1.32
N THR A 239 -45.79 11.95 0.90
CA THR A 239 -46.99 12.47 0.21
C THR A 239 -48.29 12.01 0.87
N PHE A 240 -48.91 10.92 0.40
CA PHE A 240 -50.21 10.48 0.90
C PHE A 240 -50.21 10.11 2.38
N SER A 241 -49.10 9.57 2.91
CA SER A 241 -49.00 9.25 4.35
C SER A 241 -49.11 10.49 5.25
N VAL A 242 -48.55 11.62 4.81
CA VAL A 242 -48.68 12.92 5.51
C VAL A 242 -50.12 13.42 5.43
N GLN A 243 -50.77 13.30 4.26
CA GLN A 243 -52.18 13.67 4.10
C GLN A 243 -53.13 12.77 4.92
N GLN A 244 -52.85 11.47 5.04
CA GLN A 244 -53.59 10.57 5.91
C GLN A 244 -53.51 11.06 7.36
N ALA A 245 -52.30 11.28 7.89
CA ALA A 245 -52.11 11.74 9.27
C ALA A 245 -52.74 13.11 9.54
N ALA A 246 -52.74 14.02 8.57
CA ALA A 246 -53.40 15.32 8.68
C ALA A 246 -54.92 15.22 8.88
N SER A 247 -55.54 14.10 8.49
CA SER A 247 -56.96 13.80 8.76
C SER A 247 -57.22 13.12 10.11
N MET A 248 -56.17 12.71 10.83
CA MET A 248 -56.23 11.89 12.04
C MET A 248 -55.96 12.73 13.29
N ASN A 249 -56.20 12.16 14.48
CA ASN A 249 -55.84 12.82 15.73
C ASN A 249 -54.31 12.77 15.94
N THR A 250 -53.63 13.91 15.85
CA THR A 250 -52.18 14.07 16.08
C THR A 250 -51.80 14.55 17.48
N LYS A 251 -52.74 14.54 18.45
CA LYS A 251 -52.44 14.89 19.84
C LYS A 251 -51.89 13.70 20.63
N ILE A 252 -50.77 13.90 21.31
CA ILE A 252 -50.26 13.02 22.37
C ILE A 252 -50.28 13.82 23.68
N GLY A 253 -51.24 13.51 24.55
CA GLY A 253 -51.51 14.33 25.74
C GLY A 253 -51.87 15.76 25.34
N SER A 254 -51.11 16.74 25.84
CA SER A 254 -51.26 18.16 25.50
C SER A 254 -50.53 18.58 24.21
N LEU A 255 -49.59 17.77 23.70
CA LEU A 255 -48.76 18.13 22.55
C LEU A 255 -49.48 17.76 21.23
N LYS A 256 -49.69 18.74 20.36
CA LYS A 256 -50.12 18.52 18.97
C LYS A 256 -48.90 18.35 18.08
N ILE A 257 -48.76 17.19 17.45
CA ILE A 257 -47.62 16.88 16.58
C ILE A 257 -47.95 17.28 15.12
N PRO A 258 -47.04 17.99 14.42
CA PRO A 258 -47.13 18.23 12.97
C PRO A 258 -47.22 16.93 12.15
N PRO A 259 -48.15 16.81 11.18
CA PRO A 259 -48.13 15.70 10.21
C PRO A 259 -46.85 15.64 9.37
N ALA A 260 -46.15 16.77 9.20
CA ALA A 260 -44.85 16.80 8.53
C ALA A 260 -43.72 16.16 9.36
N SER A 261 -43.90 15.94 10.67
CA SER A 261 -42.92 15.30 11.55
C SER A 261 -42.96 13.76 11.53
N LEU A 262 -43.88 13.12 10.80
CA LEU A 262 -43.95 11.64 10.68
C LEU A 262 -42.62 10.94 10.31
N PRO A 263 -41.72 11.53 9.49
CA PRO A 263 -40.40 10.94 9.24
C PRO A 263 -39.51 10.78 10.49
N VAL A 264 -39.95 11.23 11.67
CA VAL A 264 -39.37 10.82 12.96
C VAL A 264 -39.41 9.31 13.18
N PHE A 265 -40.49 8.63 12.77
CA PHE A 265 -40.64 7.18 12.95
C PHE A 265 -39.53 6.36 12.27
N PRO A 266 -39.28 6.48 10.95
CA PRO A 266 -38.23 5.70 10.30
C PRO A 266 -36.83 6.08 10.82
N VAL A 267 -36.59 7.35 11.19
CA VAL A 267 -35.30 7.75 11.78
C VAL A 267 -35.06 7.03 13.12
N VAL A 268 -36.05 7.03 14.03
CA VAL A 268 -35.96 6.32 15.32
C VAL A 268 -35.84 4.81 15.10
N PHE A 269 -36.60 4.23 14.17
CA PHE A 269 -36.50 2.80 13.87
C PHE A 269 -35.15 2.42 13.27
N ILE A 270 -34.56 3.24 12.40
CA ILE A 270 -33.20 3.02 11.86
C ILE A 270 -32.16 3.08 12.99
N MET A 271 -32.27 4.05 13.91
CA MET A 271 -31.37 4.17 15.07
C MET A 271 -31.44 2.97 16.02
N ILE A 272 -32.55 2.24 16.07
CA ILE A 272 -32.72 1.01 16.87
C ILE A 272 -32.29 -0.23 16.06
N LEU A 273 -32.71 -0.31 14.80
CA LEU A 273 -32.53 -1.48 13.94
C LEU A 273 -31.09 -1.66 13.46
N ALA A 274 -30.34 -0.57 13.18
CA ALA A 274 -28.97 -0.68 12.72
C ALA A 274 -28.03 -1.32 13.79
N PRO A 275 -28.02 -0.88 15.07
CA PRO A 275 -27.26 -1.58 16.12
C PRO A 275 -27.71 -3.02 16.35
N ILE A 276 -29.02 -3.32 16.26
CA ILE A 276 -29.53 -4.70 16.35
C ILE A 276 -29.02 -5.55 15.19
N TYR A 277 -29.00 -5.00 13.98
CA TYR A 277 -28.50 -5.69 12.80
C TYR A 277 -27.02 -6.02 12.94
N ASP A 278 -26.18 -5.04 13.30
CA ASP A 278 -24.73 -5.21 13.38
C ASP A 278 -24.28 -6.07 14.57
N HIS A 279 -24.96 -5.98 15.72
CA HIS A 279 -24.54 -6.68 16.95
C HIS A 279 -25.27 -8.00 17.23
N LEU A 280 -26.46 -8.25 16.64
CA LEU A 280 -27.23 -9.48 16.87
C LEU A 280 -27.45 -10.26 15.58
N ILE A 281 -27.93 -9.62 14.50
CA ILE A 281 -28.31 -10.31 13.27
C ILE A 281 -27.07 -10.77 12.48
N ILE A 282 -26.08 -9.90 12.26
CA ILE A 282 -24.85 -10.26 11.53
C ILE A 282 -24.07 -11.39 12.25
N PRO A 283 -23.78 -11.34 13.57
CA PRO A 283 -23.05 -12.41 14.25
C PRO A 283 -23.80 -13.75 14.22
N PHE A 284 -25.13 -13.74 14.36
CA PHE A 284 -25.95 -14.94 14.24
C PHE A 284 -25.97 -15.49 12.80
N ALA A 285 -26.10 -14.61 11.80
CA ALA A 285 -26.04 -14.98 10.39
C ALA A 285 -24.69 -15.60 10.03
N ARG A 286 -23.57 -14.96 10.42
CA ARG A 286 -22.19 -15.49 10.26
C ARG A 286 -22.04 -16.89 10.86
N LYS A 287 -22.53 -17.11 12.08
CA LYS A 287 -22.50 -18.41 12.76
C LYS A 287 -23.31 -19.49 12.02
N THR A 288 -24.38 -19.10 11.33
CA THR A 288 -25.30 -20.02 10.64
C THR A 288 -24.86 -20.30 9.20
N THR A 289 -24.50 -19.26 8.43
CA THR A 289 -24.13 -19.38 7.01
C THR A 289 -22.66 -19.72 6.79
N LYS A 290 -21.81 -19.57 7.82
CA LYS A 290 -20.35 -19.76 7.75
C LYS A 290 -19.73 -18.92 6.62
N THR A 291 -20.05 -17.62 6.56
CA THR A 291 -19.49 -16.66 5.59
C THR A 291 -19.14 -15.32 6.24
N GLU A 292 -18.15 -14.60 5.70
CA GLU A 292 -17.60 -13.34 6.24
C GLU A 292 -18.66 -12.24 6.43
N THR A 293 -19.59 -12.12 5.47
CA THR A 293 -20.65 -11.12 5.50
C THR A 293 -21.90 -11.59 6.25
N GLY A 294 -22.05 -12.91 6.46
CA GLY A 294 -23.23 -13.55 7.05
C GLY A 294 -24.45 -13.54 6.12
N VAL A 295 -24.76 -12.37 5.54
CA VAL A 295 -25.83 -12.11 4.56
C VAL A 295 -25.20 -11.49 3.32
N THR A 296 -25.53 -11.99 2.12
CA THR A 296 -25.02 -11.42 0.86
C THR A 296 -25.68 -10.07 0.53
N HIS A 297 -24.99 -9.20 -0.20
CA HIS A 297 -25.54 -7.88 -0.57
C HIS A 297 -26.86 -8.00 -1.36
N LEU A 298 -27.02 -9.04 -2.20
CA LEU A 298 -28.27 -9.32 -2.90
C LEU A 298 -29.37 -9.78 -1.92
N GLN A 299 -29.09 -10.72 -1.00
CA GLN A 299 -30.08 -11.09 0.03
C GLN A 299 -30.54 -9.87 0.85
N ARG A 300 -29.64 -8.94 1.18
CA ARG A 300 -29.97 -7.70 1.90
C ARG A 300 -30.92 -6.80 1.09
N ILE A 301 -30.64 -6.60 -0.21
CA ILE A 301 -31.55 -5.89 -1.14
C ILE A 301 -32.91 -6.61 -1.23
N GLY A 302 -32.90 -7.94 -1.36
CA GLY A 302 -34.12 -8.76 -1.43
C GLY A 302 -35.01 -8.64 -0.18
N VAL A 303 -34.42 -8.65 1.02
CA VAL A 303 -35.14 -8.40 2.29
C VAL A 303 -35.79 -7.01 2.27
N GLY A 304 -35.09 -5.98 1.81
CA GLY A 304 -35.67 -4.65 1.65
C GLY A 304 -36.86 -4.61 0.70
N LEU A 305 -36.76 -5.27 -0.47
CA LEU A 305 -37.87 -5.39 -1.42
C LEU A 305 -39.09 -6.11 -0.80
N VAL A 306 -38.90 -7.17 -0.01
CA VAL A 306 -39.97 -7.86 0.73
C VAL A 306 -40.62 -6.94 1.77
N LEU A 307 -39.82 -6.19 2.53
CA LEU A 307 -40.32 -5.25 3.52
C LEU A 307 -41.14 -4.11 2.88
N SER A 308 -40.84 -3.70 1.65
CA SER A 308 -41.65 -2.71 0.93
C SER A 308 -43.03 -3.23 0.51
N ILE A 309 -43.14 -4.52 0.14
CA ILE A 309 -44.44 -5.19 -0.10
C ILE A 309 -45.27 -5.20 1.19
N LEU A 310 -44.67 -5.64 2.30
CA LEU A 310 -45.33 -5.66 3.62
C LEU A 310 -45.78 -4.26 4.05
N ALA A 311 -44.96 -3.23 3.81
CA ALA A 311 -45.32 -1.85 4.12
C ALA A 311 -46.54 -1.36 3.33
N MET A 312 -46.63 -1.67 2.03
CA MET A 312 -47.80 -1.29 1.21
C MET A 312 -49.06 -2.06 1.60
N ALA A 313 -48.95 -3.35 1.94
CA ALA A 313 -50.07 -4.12 2.48
C ALA A 313 -50.56 -3.53 3.83
N VAL A 314 -49.65 -3.20 4.74
CA VAL A 314 -49.97 -2.54 6.02
C VAL A 314 -50.62 -1.17 5.78
N ALA A 315 -50.09 -0.36 4.86
CA ALA A 315 -50.66 0.94 4.53
C ALA A 315 -52.10 0.83 3.98
N ALA A 316 -52.37 -0.18 3.14
CA ALA A 316 -53.72 -0.46 2.66
C ALA A 316 -54.67 -0.85 3.81
N LEU A 317 -54.24 -1.71 4.73
CA LEU A 317 -55.03 -2.12 5.91
C LEU A 317 -55.29 -0.96 6.88
N VAL A 318 -54.28 -0.11 7.13
CA VAL A 318 -54.43 1.12 7.94
C VAL A 318 -55.41 2.09 7.30
N GLU A 319 -55.37 2.25 5.96
CA GLU A 319 -56.32 3.11 5.24
C GLU A 319 -57.75 2.56 5.26
N ILE A 320 -57.94 1.24 5.11
CA ILE A 320 -59.24 0.58 5.29
C ILE A 320 -59.78 0.85 6.70
N LYS A 321 -58.93 0.74 7.74
CA LYS A 321 -59.33 1.04 9.13
C LYS A 321 -59.67 2.52 9.33
N ARG A 322 -58.87 3.45 8.79
CA ARG A 322 -59.10 4.90 8.86
C ARG A 322 -60.42 5.29 8.19
N LYS A 323 -60.69 4.76 6.99
CA LYS A 323 -61.94 4.98 6.24
C LYS A 323 -63.15 4.33 6.91
N GLY A 324 -62.98 3.17 7.56
CA GLY A 324 -64.00 2.57 8.43
C GLY A 324 -64.44 3.53 9.53
N VAL A 325 -63.49 4.03 10.33
CA VAL A 325 -63.77 5.03 11.38
C VAL A 325 -64.42 6.29 10.83
N ALA A 326 -63.99 6.79 9.65
CA ALA A 326 -64.62 7.95 9.00
C ALA A 326 -66.07 7.69 8.57
N LYS A 327 -66.41 6.47 8.16
CA LYS A 327 -67.78 6.05 7.82
C LYS A 327 -68.63 5.89 9.09
N ASP A 328 -68.13 5.17 10.08
CA ASP A 328 -68.85 4.84 11.31
C ASP A 328 -69.14 6.08 12.16
N ALA A 329 -68.26 7.10 12.12
CA ALA A 329 -68.46 8.40 12.76
C ALA A 329 -69.25 9.41 11.89
N GLY A 330 -69.63 9.06 10.66
CA GLY A 330 -70.34 9.98 9.74
C GLY A 330 -69.48 11.13 9.18
N LEU A 331 -68.15 11.10 9.37
CA LEU A 331 -67.21 12.19 9.05
C LEU A 331 -66.64 12.15 7.63
N LEU A 332 -67.23 11.36 6.72
CA LEU A 332 -66.76 11.25 5.32
C LEU A 332 -66.71 12.61 4.60
N ASP A 333 -67.68 13.48 4.86
CA ASP A 333 -67.79 14.83 4.29
C ASP A 333 -67.63 15.95 5.35
N SER A 334 -66.97 15.64 6.48
CA SER A 334 -66.54 16.64 7.47
C SER A 334 -65.11 17.13 7.19
N LYS A 335 -64.72 18.25 7.83
CA LYS A 335 -63.32 18.72 7.92
C LYS A 335 -62.70 18.42 9.29
N GLU A 336 -63.46 17.83 10.21
CA GLU A 336 -63.01 17.52 11.57
C GLU A 336 -62.00 16.37 11.59
N THR A 337 -61.12 16.39 12.60
CA THR A 337 -60.11 15.34 12.82
C THR A 337 -60.79 14.03 13.20
N LEU A 338 -60.47 12.96 12.49
CA LEU A 338 -61.03 11.63 12.76
C LEU A 338 -60.58 11.12 14.15
N PRO A 339 -61.46 10.41 14.90
CA PRO A 339 -61.15 9.85 16.23
C PRO A 339 -60.29 8.57 16.14
N ILE A 340 -59.22 8.62 15.37
CA ILE A 340 -58.21 7.57 15.22
C ILE A 340 -56.83 8.20 15.39
N THR A 341 -55.97 7.58 16.20
CA THR A 341 -54.61 8.09 16.45
C THR A 341 -53.74 7.94 15.21
N PHE A 342 -52.95 8.97 14.89
CA PHE A 342 -51.97 8.92 13.82
C PHE A 342 -50.90 7.82 14.00
N LEU A 343 -50.72 7.29 15.22
CA LEU A 343 -49.76 6.22 15.52
C LEU A 343 -49.96 4.94 14.70
N TRP A 344 -51.16 4.68 14.15
CA TRP A 344 -51.38 3.56 13.21
C TRP A 344 -50.49 3.65 11.97
N ILE A 345 -50.16 4.88 11.53
CA ILE A 345 -49.27 5.14 10.40
C ILE A 345 -47.81 4.80 10.75
N ALA A 346 -47.41 4.77 12.03
CA ALA A 346 -46.03 4.40 12.40
C ALA A 346 -45.64 2.98 11.90
N LEU A 347 -46.61 2.07 11.73
CA LEU A 347 -46.38 0.70 11.24
C LEU A 347 -45.95 0.66 9.76
N GLN A 348 -46.58 1.44 8.87
CA GLN A 348 -46.14 1.51 7.47
C GLN A 348 -44.76 2.19 7.34
N TYR A 349 -44.47 3.18 8.18
CA TYR A 349 -43.14 3.81 8.24
C TYR A 349 -42.06 2.89 8.82
N LEU A 350 -42.39 2.00 9.78
CA LEU A 350 -41.46 0.99 10.30
C LEU A 350 -40.96 0.07 9.19
N PHE A 351 -41.88 -0.59 8.49
CA PHE A 351 -41.51 -1.55 7.44
C PHE A 351 -40.80 -0.85 6.28
N LEU A 352 -41.27 0.32 5.85
CA LEU A 352 -40.71 1.00 4.68
C LEU A 352 -39.39 1.73 4.98
N GLY A 353 -39.20 2.27 6.19
CA GLY A 353 -37.91 2.80 6.63
C GLY A 353 -36.85 1.70 6.84
N SER A 354 -37.28 0.52 7.32
CA SER A 354 -36.42 -0.66 7.38
C SER A 354 -36.07 -1.17 5.96
N ALA A 355 -37.04 -1.14 5.04
CA ALA A 355 -36.84 -1.50 3.64
C ALA A 355 -35.76 -0.64 2.96
N ASP A 356 -35.80 0.68 3.18
CA ASP A 356 -34.79 1.63 2.70
C ASP A 356 -33.42 1.32 3.29
N LEU A 357 -33.31 1.16 4.62
CA LEU A 357 -32.05 0.85 5.32
C LEU A 357 -31.34 -0.38 4.74
N PHE A 358 -32.07 -1.48 4.52
CA PHE A 358 -31.49 -2.70 3.93
C PHE A 358 -31.16 -2.53 2.46
N THR A 359 -32.02 -1.87 1.68
CA THR A 359 -31.84 -1.72 0.23
C THR A 359 -30.72 -0.75 -0.10
N LEU A 360 -30.70 0.44 0.50
CA LEU A 360 -29.70 1.46 0.24
C LEU A 360 -28.30 1.00 0.67
N ALA A 361 -28.16 0.42 1.87
CA ALA A 361 -26.87 -0.11 2.31
C ALA A 361 -26.40 -1.29 1.43
N GLY A 362 -27.31 -2.21 1.08
CA GLY A 362 -27.01 -3.32 0.19
C GLY A 362 -26.61 -2.88 -1.23
N LEU A 363 -27.27 -1.85 -1.79
CA LEU A 363 -26.92 -1.26 -3.08
C LEU A 363 -25.54 -0.59 -3.06
N LEU A 364 -25.26 0.23 -2.04
CA LEU A 364 -23.98 0.93 -1.92
C LEU A 364 -22.81 -0.05 -1.82
N GLU A 365 -22.94 -1.08 -0.98
CA GLU A 365 -21.93 -2.16 -0.86
C GLU A 365 -21.78 -2.96 -2.16
N TYR A 366 -22.90 -3.33 -2.80
CA TYR A 366 -22.91 -4.09 -4.06
C TYR A 366 -22.23 -3.32 -5.20
N PHE A 367 -22.62 -2.07 -5.44
CA PHE A 367 -22.01 -1.26 -6.50
C PHE A 367 -20.55 -0.93 -6.21
N PHE A 368 -20.15 -0.70 -4.96
CA PHE A 368 -18.76 -0.42 -4.62
C PHE A 368 -17.85 -1.65 -4.80
N THR A 369 -18.36 -2.84 -4.44
CA THR A 369 -17.61 -4.10 -4.47
C THR A 369 -17.47 -4.65 -5.89
N GLU A 370 -18.57 -4.70 -6.65
CA GLU A 370 -18.55 -5.31 -7.99
C GLU A 370 -17.97 -4.37 -9.08
N ALA A 371 -17.94 -3.05 -8.86
CA ALA A 371 -17.55 -2.10 -9.91
C ALA A 371 -16.02 -2.01 -10.13
N PRO A 372 -15.57 -1.79 -11.39
CA PRO A 372 -14.18 -1.46 -11.68
C PRO A 372 -13.70 -0.26 -10.87
N ALA A 373 -12.44 -0.28 -10.42
CA ALA A 373 -11.87 0.77 -9.56
C ALA A 373 -11.99 2.19 -10.16
N SER A 374 -11.90 2.29 -11.49
CA SER A 374 -12.10 3.51 -12.29
C SER A 374 -13.53 4.06 -12.26
N MET A 375 -14.55 3.23 -11.98
CA MET A 375 -15.97 3.57 -12.10
C MET A 375 -16.77 3.51 -10.79
N ARG A 376 -16.14 3.19 -9.66
CA ARG A 376 -16.81 3.05 -8.34
C ARG A 376 -17.65 4.26 -7.94
N SER A 377 -17.20 5.49 -8.22
CA SER A 377 -17.95 6.72 -7.89
C SER A 377 -19.27 6.82 -8.67
N LEU A 378 -19.25 6.52 -9.97
CA LEU A 378 -20.45 6.46 -10.80
C LEU A 378 -21.36 5.30 -10.38
N ALA A 379 -20.81 4.11 -10.13
CA ALA A 379 -21.60 2.97 -9.70
C ALA A 379 -22.32 3.26 -8.37
N THR A 380 -21.63 3.87 -7.41
CA THR A 380 -22.22 4.29 -6.12
C THR A 380 -23.35 5.32 -6.32
N SER A 381 -23.20 6.26 -7.26
CA SER A 381 -24.21 7.29 -7.54
C SER A 381 -25.50 6.76 -8.16
N LEU A 382 -25.48 5.56 -8.78
CA LEU A 382 -26.70 4.88 -9.24
C LEU A 382 -27.69 4.63 -8.10
N SER A 383 -27.24 4.45 -6.85
CA SER A 383 -28.14 4.30 -5.69
C SER A 383 -29.07 5.52 -5.55
N TRP A 384 -28.54 6.74 -5.70
CA TRP A 384 -29.31 7.98 -5.65
C TRP A 384 -30.14 8.21 -6.92
N ALA A 385 -29.66 7.76 -8.08
CA ALA A 385 -30.45 7.78 -9.32
C ALA A 385 -31.70 6.88 -9.20
N SER A 386 -31.59 5.72 -8.54
CA SER A 386 -32.71 4.80 -8.31
C SER A 386 -33.79 5.47 -7.44
N LEU A 387 -33.37 6.25 -6.43
CA LEU A 387 -34.26 7.05 -5.59
C LEU A 387 -35.03 8.09 -6.43
N ALA A 388 -34.33 8.90 -7.22
CA ALA A 388 -34.94 9.90 -8.08
C ALA A 388 -35.93 9.29 -9.09
N MET A 389 -35.53 8.21 -9.77
CA MET A 389 -36.40 7.48 -10.70
C MET A 389 -37.65 6.92 -10.02
N GLY A 390 -37.55 6.45 -8.77
CA GLY A 390 -38.71 5.97 -8.01
C GLY A 390 -39.71 7.08 -7.71
N TYR A 391 -39.24 8.27 -7.33
CA TYR A 391 -40.10 9.44 -7.09
C TYR A 391 -40.78 9.95 -8.38
N TYR A 392 -40.09 9.91 -9.51
CA TYR A 392 -40.70 10.22 -10.81
C TYR A 392 -41.72 9.15 -11.23
N LEU A 393 -41.40 7.86 -11.03
CA LEU A 393 -42.32 6.75 -11.27
C LEU A 393 -43.60 6.88 -10.43
N SER A 394 -43.50 7.30 -9.16
CA SER A 394 -44.66 7.59 -8.32
C SER A 394 -45.59 8.62 -8.95
N SER A 395 -45.05 9.75 -9.41
CA SER A 395 -45.83 10.78 -10.10
C SER A 395 -46.50 10.26 -11.37
N VAL A 396 -45.82 9.41 -12.13
CA VAL A 396 -46.36 8.76 -13.34
C VAL A 396 -47.49 7.79 -12.99
N ILE A 397 -47.31 6.91 -12.00
CA ILE A 397 -48.35 5.95 -11.58
C ILE A 397 -49.58 6.69 -11.03
N VAL A 398 -49.42 7.72 -10.21
CA VAL A 398 -50.53 8.55 -9.70
C VAL A 398 -51.30 9.23 -10.85
N SER A 399 -50.59 9.72 -11.88
CA SER A 399 -51.21 10.30 -13.08
C SER A 399 -51.99 9.25 -13.88
N ILE A 400 -51.40 8.09 -14.14
CA ILE A 400 -52.02 6.96 -14.86
C ILE A 400 -53.27 6.48 -14.11
N VAL A 401 -53.19 6.26 -12.79
CA VAL A 401 -54.32 5.82 -11.96
C VAL A 401 -55.45 6.85 -12.02
N ASN A 402 -55.17 8.14 -11.88
CA ASN A 402 -56.20 9.18 -11.97
C ASN A 402 -56.81 9.30 -13.38
N SER A 403 -56.02 9.08 -14.44
CA SER A 403 -56.50 9.08 -15.82
C SER A 403 -57.43 7.90 -16.11
N ILE A 404 -56.99 6.66 -15.80
CA ILE A 404 -57.77 5.43 -16.02
C ILE A 404 -59.04 5.40 -15.16
N THR A 405 -58.97 5.88 -13.91
CA THR A 405 -60.11 5.82 -12.99
C THR A 405 -61.11 6.97 -13.19
N GLY A 406 -60.70 8.05 -13.86
CA GLY A 406 -61.56 9.18 -14.23
C GLY A 406 -62.15 9.11 -15.65
N SER A 407 -61.64 8.26 -16.55
CA SER A 407 -62.02 8.25 -17.98
C SER A 407 -63.42 7.66 -18.29
N SER A 408 -64.20 7.27 -17.27
CA SER A 408 -65.49 6.59 -17.41
C SER A 408 -66.62 7.21 -16.57
N GLY A 409 -66.55 8.51 -16.28
CA GLY A 409 -67.55 9.22 -15.45
C GLY A 409 -67.51 8.89 -13.95
N ASN A 410 -66.60 8.00 -13.54
CA ASN A 410 -66.33 7.68 -12.14
C ASN A 410 -65.42 8.72 -11.47
N THR A 411 -65.50 8.81 -10.15
CA THR A 411 -64.56 9.65 -9.37
C THR A 411 -63.14 9.05 -9.41
N PRO A 412 -62.11 9.84 -9.77
CA PRO A 412 -60.73 9.35 -9.77
C PRO A 412 -60.28 8.94 -8.38
N TRP A 413 -59.43 7.91 -8.28
CA TRP A 413 -59.06 7.34 -6.98
C TRP A 413 -58.31 8.29 -6.05
N LEU A 414 -57.48 9.18 -6.60
CA LEU A 414 -56.53 10.02 -5.85
C LEU A 414 -56.73 11.52 -6.11
N ARG A 415 -57.90 11.92 -6.66
CA ARG A 415 -58.22 13.31 -6.97
C ARG A 415 -59.65 13.66 -6.55
N GLY A 416 -59.76 14.61 -5.63
CA GLY A 416 -61.02 15.17 -5.14
C GLY A 416 -60.73 16.18 -4.03
N GLU A 417 -61.76 16.82 -3.48
CA GLU A 417 -61.57 17.84 -2.44
C GLU A 417 -61.14 17.28 -1.08
N ARG A 418 -61.36 15.99 -0.82
CA ARG A 418 -61.20 15.37 0.51
C ARG A 418 -60.62 13.96 0.44
N ILE A 419 -59.57 13.70 1.20
CA ILE A 419 -58.93 12.38 1.31
C ILE A 419 -59.86 11.29 1.84
N ASN A 420 -60.91 11.63 2.61
CA ASN A 420 -61.91 10.65 3.09
C ASN A 420 -62.70 9.98 1.95
N ARG A 421 -62.76 10.62 0.78
CA ARG A 421 -63.40 10.06 -0.44
C ARG A 421 -62.41 9.37 -1.38
N TYR A 422 -61.11 9.42 -1.11
CA TYR A 422 -60.09 8.78 -1.96
C TYR A 422 -60.17 7.26 -1.84
N LYS A 423 -59.76 6.56 -2.91
CA LYS A 423 -59.56 5.09 -2.95
C LYS A 423 -58.08 4.76 -2.76
N LEU A 424 -57.48 5.40 -1.74
CA LEU A 424 -56.06 5.29 -1.40
C LEU A 424 -55.68 3.86 -0.95
N ASP A 425 -56.62 3.14 -0.34
CA ASP A 425 -56.53 1.71 -0.02
C ASP A 425 -56.30 0.84 -1.27
N TYR A 426 -57.02 1.10 -2.36
CA TYR A 426 -56.81 0.40 -3.63
C TYR A 426 -55.49 0.79 -4.30
N PHE A 427 -55.04 2.04 -4.13
CA PHE A 427 -53.74 2.47 -4.62
C PHE A 427 -52.58 1.79 -3.85
N TYR A 428 -52.67 1.66 -2.53
CA TYR A 428 -51.68 0.89 -1.76
C TYR A 428 -51.70 -0.60 -2.09
N TRP A 429 -52.87 -1.21 -2.36
CA TRP A 429 -52.92 -2.57 -2.89
C TRP A 429 -52.30 -2.70 -4.29
N LEU A 430 -52.51 -1.73 -5.18
CA LEU A 430 -51.82 -1.68 -6.49
C LEU A 430 -50.30 -1.60 -6.32
N MET A 431 -49.81 -0.71 -5.46
CA MET A 431 -48.38 -0.59 -5.14
C MET A 431 -47.80 -1.86 -4.52
N CYS A 432 -48.58 -2.56 -3.67
CA CYS A 432 -48.21 -3.86 -3.12
C CYS A 432 -48.05 -4.94 -4.21
N VAL A 433 -49.02 -5.06 -5.13
CA VAL A 433 -48.97 -6.02 -6.25
C VAL A 433 -47.82 -5.71 -7.21
N LEU A 434 -47.62 -4.44 -7.55
CA LEU A 434 -46.49 -4.00 -8.40
C LEU A 434 -45.13 -4.28 -7.73
N SER A 435 -45.03 -4.09 -6.41
CA SER A 435 -43.82 -4.43 -5.64
C SER A 435 -43.58 -5.93 -5.59
N ALA A 436 -44.62 -6.75 -5.47
CA ALA A 436 -44.52 -8.21 -5.52
C ALA A 436 -44.05 -8.71 -6.90
N ALA A 437 -44.64 -8.20 -7.98
CA ALA A 437 -44.19 -8.51 -9.34
C ALA A 437 -42.73 -8.09 -9.58
N ASN A 438 -42.34 -6.91 -9.09
CA ASN A 438 -40.97 -6.43 -9.12
C ASN A 438 -40.01 -7.31 -8.30
N PHE A 439 -40.44 -7.85 -7.15
CA PHE A 439 -39.62 -8.78 -6.36
C PHE A 439 -39.40 -10.13 -7.08
N LEU A 440 -40.39 -10.65 -7.80
CA LEU A 440 -40.21 -11.84 -8.64
C LEU A 440 -39.22 -11.58 -9.79
N HIS A 441 -39.31 -10.41 -10.42
CA HIS A 441 -38.35 -9.97 -11.44
C HIS A 441 -36.93 -9.79 -10.85
N TYR A 442 -36.82 -9.24 -9.64
CA TYR A 442 -35.56 -9.15 -8.91
C TYR A 442 -34.94 -10.53 -8.64
N LEU A 443 -35.72 -11.49 -8.14
CA LEU A 443 -35.24 -12.84 -7.87
C LEU A 443 -34.69 -13.52 -9.14
N PHE A 444 -35.36 -13.34 -10.28
CA PHE A 444 -34.90 -13.86 -11.57
C PHE A 444 -33.50 -13.34 -11.96
N TRP A 445 -33.22 -12.05 -11.73
CA TRP A 445 -31.89 -11.49 -11.98
C TRP A 445 -30.88 -11.88 -10.90
N ALA A 446 -31.26 -11.86 -9.62
CA ALA A 446 -30.39 -12.23 -8.51
C ALA A 446 -29.91 -13.69 -8.59
N MET A 447 -30.79 -14.63 -8.96
CA MET A 447 -30.43 -16.04 -9.17
C MET A 447 -29.49 -16.28 -10.37
N ARG A 448 -29.44 -15.34 -11.32
CA ARG A 448 -28.57 -15.41 -12.52
C ARG A 448 -27.32 -14.55 -12.40
N TYR A 449 -27.24 -13.71 -11.38
CA TYR A 449 -26.08 -12.89 -11.12
C TYR A 449 -24.96 -13.76 -10.55
N LYS A 450 -23.84 -13.85 -11.27
CA LYS A 450 -22.61 -14.43 -10.75
C LYS A 450 -21.76 -13.31 -10.17
N TYR A 451 -21.58 -13.33 -8.85
CA TYR A 451 -20.60 -12.49 -8.16
C TYR A 451 -19.23 -12.61 -8.80
N ARG A 452 -18.49 -11.50 -8.87
CA ARG A 452 -17.09 -11.54 -9.28
C ARG A 452 -16.29 -12.39 -8.30
N SER A 453 -15.54 -13.36 -8.80
CA SER A 453 -14.71 -14.24 -7.98
C SER A 453 -13.47 -13.50 -7.47
N THR A 454 -13.64 -12.67 -6.44
CA THR A 454 -12.62 -12.61 -5.38
C THR A 454 -12.59 -13.99 -4.75
N GLY A 455 -11.42 -14.62 -4.77
CA GLY A 455 -11.18 -15.83 -4.03
C GLY A 455 -11.31 -15.57 -2.54
N LYS A 456 -11.55 -16.62 -1.76
CA LYS A 456 -11.54 -16.57 -0.32
C LYS A 456 -10.60 -17.61 0.24
N ILE A 457 -9.75 -17.18 1.16
CA ILE A 457 -9.11 -18.05 2.13
C ILE A 457 -10.04 -18.11 3.34
N TYR A 458 -10.27 -19.28 3.90
CA TYR A 458 -10.93 -19.40 5.20
C TYR A 458 -10.07 -20.21 6.18
N VAL A 459 -10.23 -19.89 7.45
CA VAL A 459 -9.60 -20.56 8.59
C VAL A 459 -10.70 -20.88 9.60
N ARG A 460 -10.81 -22.14 9.98
CA ARG A 460 -11.83 -22.65 10.90
C ARG A 460 -11.17 -23.42 12.03
N LEU A 461 -11.40 -23.02 13.28
CA LEU A 461 -10.99 -23.78 14.45
C LEU A 461 -12.24 -24.31 15.17
N LYS A 462 -12.31 -25.64 15.33
CA LYS A 462 -13.46 -26.37 15.86
C LYS A 462 -13.02 -27.31 16.99
N LYS A 463 -13.86 -27.49 18.01
CA LYS A 463 -13.62 -28.45 19.09
C LYS A 463 -14.24 -29.81 18.75
N VAL A 464 -13.47 -30.89 18.92
CA VAL A 464 -13.94 -32.27 18.61
C VAL A 464 -14.19 -33.07 19.89
N LYS A 465 -13.30 -32.96 20.89
CA LYS A 465 -13.46 -33.53 22.25
C LYS A 465 -12.90 -32.57 23.30
N GLU A 466 -12.84 -32.95 24.58
CA GLU A 466 -12.41 -32.04 25.66
C GLU A 466 -11.02 -31.42 25.44
N ASN A 467 -10.06 -32.20 24.92
CA ASN A 467 -8.71 -31.74 24.56
C ASN A 467 -8.40 -31.76 23.04
N ASP A 468 -9.22 -32.42 22.20
CA ASP A 468 -8.99 -32.57 20.76
C ASP A 468 -9.60 -31.38 19.98
N TRP A 469 -8.78 -30.67 19.19
CA TRP A 469 -9.21 -29.57 18.31
C TRP A 469 -8.85 -29.83 16.84
N GLU A 470 -9.58 -29.19 15.93
CA GLU A 470 -9.51 -29.38 14.49
C GLU A 470 -9.41 -28.01 13.80
N LEU A 471 -8.29 -27.76 13.11
CA LEU A 471 -8.07 -26.53 12.34
C LEU A 471 -8.15 -26.85 10.84
N SER A 472 -9.15 -26.29 10.16
CA SER A 472 -9.27 -26.39 8.70
C SER A 472 -8.84 -25.08 8.03
N VAL A 473 -7.99 -25.16 7.02
CA VAL A 473 -7.59 -24.04 6.16
C VAL A 473 -7.98 -24.37 4.72
N GLY A 474 -8.67 -23.45 4.03
CA GLY A 474 -9.13 -23.71 2.67
C GLY A 474 -9.15 -22.50 1.76
N CYS A 475 -9.14 -22.76 0.45
CA CYS A 475 -9.14 -21.78 -0.63
C CYS A 475 -10.27 -22.04 -1.63
N SER A 476 -11.02 -21.01 -1.99
CA SER A 476 -12.15 -21.08 -2.92
C SER A 476 -11.80 -20.81 -4.40
N LEU A 477 -10.51 -20.63 -4.73
CA LEU A 477 -10.07 -20.40 -6.10
C LEU A 477 -9.73 -21.72 -6.82
N PRO A 478 -10.02 -21.83 -8.12
CA PRO A 478 -9.47 -22.90 -8.93
C PRO A 478 -7.95 -22.73 -9.07
N GLY A 479 -7.23 -23.81 -8.78
CA GLY A 479 -5.78 -23.92 -8.87
C GLY A 479 -5.28 -25.06 -7.99
N LYS A 480 -3.99 -25.37 -8.09
CA LYS A 480 -3.33 -26.28 -7.15
C LYS A 480 -2.79 -25.49 -5.97
N TRP A 481 -3.44 -25.61 -4.82
CA TRP A 481 -3.08 -24.86 -3.62
C TRP A 481 -2.24 -25.70 -2.65
N ILE A 482 -1.18 -25.10 -2.13
CA ILE A 482 -0.31 -25.69 -1.11
C ILE A 482 -0.34 -24.78 0.13
N LEU A 483 -0.60 -25.37 1.29
CA LEU A 483 -0.40 -24.75 2.60
C LEU A 483 1.06 -24.92 3.00
N HIS A 484 1.80 -23.83 3.13
CA HIS A 484 3.17 -23.83 3.64
C HIS A 484 3.14 -23.29 5.07
N TRP A 485 3.45 -24.11 6.08
CA TRP A 485 3.14 -23.83 7.48
C TRP A 485 4.14 -24.39 8.50
N GLY A 486 4.12 -23.81 9.70
CA GLY A 486 4.95 -24.16 10.85
C GLY A 486 4.28 -23.77 12.17
N VAL A 487 4.99 -23.93 13.29
CA VAL A 487 4.49 -23.60 14.65
C VAL A 487 5.48 -22.71 15.40
N SER A 488 5.03 -22.12 16.51
CA SER A 488 5.88 -21.47 17.52
C SER A 488 5.53 -22.04 18.89
N TYR A 489 6.52 -22.27 19.75
CA TYR A 489 6.35 -22.88 21.07
C TYR A 489 6.23 -21.84 22.20
N VAL A 490 5.77 -22.29 23.38
CA VAL A 490 5.61 -21.44 24.57
C VAL A 490 6.96 -21.00 25.10
N GLY A 491 7.26 -19.72 24.94
CA GLY A 491 8.49 -19.09 25.42
C GLY A 491 9.38 -18.55 24.29
N ASP A 492 9.07 -18.83 23.04
CA ASP A 492 9.82 -18.30 21.90
C ASP A 492 9.64 -16.78 21.77
N THR A 493 10.77 -16.08 21.70
CA THR A 493 10.84 -14.62 21.49
C THR A 493 11.32 -14.24 20.09
N GLY A 494 11.47 -15.22 19.19
CA GLY A 494 11.89 -15.04 17.79
C GLY A 494 10.72 -14.92 16.81
N SER A 495 11.04 -14.56 15.56
CA SER A 495 10.10 -14.52 14.43
C SER A 495 10.16 -15.77 13.54
N GLU A 496 11.03 -16.73 13.85
CA GLU A 496 11.20 -17.98 13.12
C GLU A 496 10.10 -18.99 13.50
N TRP A 497 9.88 -19.98 12.63
CA TRP A 497 8.94 -21.07 12.87
C TRP A 497 9.72 -22.37 13.07
N ASP A 498 9.10 -23.32 13.75
CA ASP A 498 9.56 -24.70 13.78
C ASP A 498 8.63 -25.60 12.97
N GLN A 499 9.13 -26.76 12.56
CA GLN A 499 8.25 -27.81 12.06
C GLN A 499 7.25 -28.24 13.16
N PRO A 500 5.97 -28.47 12.82
CA PRO A 500 5.00 -29.06 13.73
C PRO A 500 5.41 -30.49 14.12
N PRO A 501 5.02 -30.97 15.32
CA PRO A 501 5.18 -32.36 15.74
C PRO A 501 4.64 -33.38 14.71
N GLU A 502 5.23 -34.56 14.62
CA GLU A 502 4.87 -35.57 13.59
C GLU A 502 3.41 -36.03 13.66
N ASP A 503 2.82 -36.06 14.85
CA ASP A 503 1.41 -36.40 15.10
C ASP A 503 0.41 -35.32 14.62
N MET A 504 0.90 -34.10 14.38
CA MET A 504 0.11 -32.95 13.91
C MET A 504 0.15 -32.79 12.38
N ARG A 505 0.97 -33.59 11.65
CA ARG A 505 1.17 -33.49 10.19
C ARG A 505 0.10 -34.28 9.42
N PRO A 506 -0.70 -33.65 8.54
CA PRO A 506 -1.61 -34.38 7.66
C PRO A 506 -0.90 -35.36 6.69
N PRO A 507 -1.59 -36.38 6.16
CA PRO A 507 -1.05 -37.23 5.11
C PRO A 507 -0.63 -36.42 3.88
N GLY A 508 0.52 -36.74 3.29
CA GLY A 508 1.05 -36.02 2.13
C GLY A 508 1.80 -34.72 2.44
N SER A 509 1.94 -34.34 3.71
CA SER A 509 2.84 -33.26 4.14
C SER A 509 4.31 -33.55 3.78
N LEU A 510 4.97 -32.59 3.14
CA LEU A 510 6.39 -32.61 2.79
C LEU A 510 7.17 -31.61 3.66
N ALA A 511 8.23 -32.07 4.33
CA ALA A 511 9.11 -31.19 5.09
C ALA A 511 9.94 -30.28 4.16
N ILE A 512 9.92 -28.97 4.41
CA ILE A 512 10.70 -27.98 3.68
C ILE A 512 11.72 -27.37 4.65
N LYS A 513 12.97 -27.86 4.57
CA LYS A 513 14.06 -27.54 5.50
C LYS A 513 13.64 -27.82 6.96
N ASP A 514 14.29 -27.18 7.92
CA ASP A 514 14.18 -27.50 9.34
C ASP A 514 13.02 -26.77 10.06
N TYR A 515 12.33 -25.85 9.36
CA TYR A 515 11.42 -24.87 9.97
C TYR A 515 9.97 -24.85 9.44
N ALA A 516 9.66 -25.55 8.34
CA ALA A 516 8.33 -25.51 7.73
C ALA A 516 7.94 -26.81 7.00
N ILE A 517 6.65 -26.92 6.67
CA ILE A 517 6.03 -28.05 5.98
C ILE A 517 5.10 -27.53 4.89
N GLU A 518 5.17 -28.12 3.69
CA GLU A 518 4.20 -27.94 2.62
C GLU A 518 3.17 -29.07 2.63
N THR A 519 1.88 -28.74 2.59
CA THR A 519 0.77 -29.71 2.59
C THR A 519 -0.23 -29.31 1.50
N PRO A 520 -0.49 -30.16 0.49
CA PRO A 520 -1.47 -29.87 -0.54
C PRO A 520 -2.88 -29.70 0.05
N LEU A 521 -3.69 -28.79 -0.49
CA LEU A 521 -5.12 -28.71 -0.18
C LEU A 521 -5.88 -29.67 -1.11
N GLU A 522 -6.67 -30.57 -0.52
CA GLU A 522 -7.45 -31.55 -1.26
C GLU A 522 -8.85 -31.02 -1.61
N LYS A 523 -9.48 -31.57 -2.65
CA LYS A 523 -10.88 -31.26 -2.98
C LYS A 523 -11.82 -32.13 -2.15
N LEU A 524 -12.80 -31.48 -1.53
CA LEU A 524 -13.83 -32.15 -0.72
C LEU A 524 -14.76 -33.06 -1.54
N SER A 525 -14.98 -32.76 -2.82
CA SER A 525 -15.83 -33.56 -3.72
C SER A 525 -15.52 -33.33 -5.21
N GLU A 526 -15.88 -34.28 -6.08
CA GLU A 526 -15.90 -34.09 -7.54
C GLU A 526 -17.05 -33.16 -7.96
N GLY A 527 -16.83 -31.85 -7.79
CA GLY A 527 -17.80 -30.81 -8.15
C GLY A 527 -17.57 -29.50 -7.40
N ASP A 528 -16.94 -29.54 -6.23
CA ASP A 528 -16.61 -28.35 -5.45
C ASP A 528 -15.44 -27.55 -6.05
N SER A 529 -15.56 -26.22 -5.98
CA SER A 529 -14.48 -25.26 -6.27
C SER A 529 -13.57 -25.01 -5.08
N PHE A 530 -13.79 -25.70 -3.96
CA PHE A 530 -13.10 -25.49 -2.70
C PHE A 530 -12.03 -26.56 -2.49
N HIS A 531 -10.83 -26.10 -2.13
CA HIS A 531 -9.73 -26.94 -1.66
C HIS A 531 -9.61 -26.70 -0.14
N GLU A 532 -9.49 -27.74 0.68
CA GLU A 532 -9.37 -27.67 2.15
C GLU A 532 -8.25 -28.61 2.60
N VAL A 533 -7.56 -28.24 3.68
CA VAL A 533 -6.71 -29.15 4.46
C VAL A 533 -7.12 -29.03 5.93
N THR A 534 -7.16 -30.16 6.63
CA THR A 534 -7.54 -30.24 8.04
C THR A 534 -6.38 -30.76 8.88
N ILE A 535 -6.06 -30.04 9.94
CA ILE A 535 -4.96 -30.27 10.86
C ILE A 535 -5.55 -30.61 12.24
N ASN A 536 -5.20 -31.78 12.78
CA ASN A 536 -5.60 -32.17 14.13
C ASN A 536 -4.63 -31.56 15.15
N LEU A 537 -5.18 -31.00 16.23
CA LEU A 537 -4.45 -30.26 17.26
C LEU A 537 -4.59 -30.96 18.61
N ASN A 538 -3.46 -31.40 19.18
CA ASN A 538 -3.39 -31.93 20.54
C ASN A 538 -2.87 -30.86 21.50
N LEU A 539 -3.72 -30.42 22.43
CA LEU A 539 -3.42 -29.38 23.42
C LEU A 539 -2.45 -29.81 24.54
N GLU A 540 -2.00 -31.06 24.60
CA GLU A 540 -0.94 -31.46 25.54
C GLU A 540 0.45 -30.96 25.14
N SER A 541 0.63 -30.60 23.85
CA SER A 541 1.89 -30.05 23.32
C SER A 541 2.26 -28.66 23.89
N SER A 542 3.52 -28.27 23.69
CA SER A 542 4.07 -26.96 24.07
C SER A 542 3.82 -25.87 23.02
N VAL A 543 2.95 -26.09 22.03
CA VAL A 543 2.72 -25.17 20.91
C VAL A 543 1.87 -23.96 21.35
N ALA A 544 2.34 -22.75 21.02
CA ALA A 544 1.67 -21.49 21.31
C ALA A 544 0.86 -20.93 20.13
N ALA A 545 1.35 -21.09 18.90
CA ALA A 545 0.68 -20.63 17.69
C ALA A 545 1.05 -21.48 16.46
N LEU A 546 0.20 -21.44 15.43
CA LEU A 546 0.44 -21.99 14.10
C LEU A 546 0.59 -20.84 13.10
N ASN A 547 1.65 -20.85 12.30
CA ASN A 547 1.94 -19.84 11.27
C ASN A 547 1.84 -20.49 9.87
N PHE A 548 1.24 -19.82 8.89
CA PHE A 548 1.12 -20.37 7.53
C PHE A 548 1.04 -19.32 6.42
N VAL A 549 1.27 -19.75 5.18
CA VAL A 549 0.95 -19.04 3.92
C VAL A 549 0.37 -19.99 2.89
N LEU A 550 -0.30 -19.45 1.87
CA LEU A 550 -0.82 -20.22 0.74
C LEU A 550 -0.05 -19.93 -0.53
N LYS A 551 0.21 -20.97 -1.30
CA LYS A 551 0.99 -20.94 -2.55
C LYS A 551 0.14 -21.57 -3.67
N ASP A 552 0.05 -20.89 -4.80
CA ASP A 552 -0.56 -21.42 -6.02
C ASP A 552 0.53 -22.07 -6.87
N GLU A 553 0.57 -23.40 -6.92
CA GLU A 553 1.61 -24.16 -7.65
C GLU A 553 1.58 -23.85 -9.16
N GLU A 554 0.42 -23.52 -9.73
CA GLU A 554 0.27 -23.25 -11.17
C GLU A 554 0.91 -21.93 -11.61
N THR A 555 0.92 -20.93 -10.72
CA THR A 555 1.44 -19.58 -11.02
C THR A 555 2.73 -19.25 -10.28
N GLY A 556 3.12 -20.05 -9.28
CA GLY A 556 4.21 -19.76 -8.36
C GLY A 556 3.93 -18.61 -7.38
N ALA A 557 2.69 -18.08 -7.35
CA ALA A 557 2.33 -16.93 -6.54
C ALA A 557 2.09 -17.31 -5.08
N TRP A 558 2.62 -16.48 -4.18
CA TRP A 558 2.44 -16.58 -2.72
C TRP A 558 1.37 -15.60 -2.24
N TYR A 559 0.56 -16.06 -1.28
CA TYR A 559 -0.55 -15.32 -0.70
C TYR A 559 -0.34 -15.23 0.81
N GLN A 560 -0.29 -13.99 1.30
CA GLN A 560 0.09 -13.60 2.66
C GLN A 560 -0.96 -12.65 3.28
N HIS A 561 -1.10 -12.69 4.60
CA HIS A 561 -1.98 -11.79 5.35
C HIS A 561 -1.27 -10.50 5.72
N LYS A 562 -1.68 -9.37 5.13
CA LYS A 562 -1.09 -8.04 5.39
C LYS A 562 0.43 -7.97 5.05
N GLY A 563 0.89 -8.76 4.07
CA GLY A 563 2.32 -8.85 3.71
C GLY A 563 3.18 -9.58 4.74
N ARG A 564 2.54 -10.36 5.61
CA ARG A 564 3.14 -11.24 6.62
C ARG A 564 2.32 -12.53 6.64
N ASP A 565 2.73 -13.47 7.47
CA ASP A 565 2.17 -14.82 7.44
C ASP A 565 0.92 -14.92 8.35
N PHE A 566 0.01 -15.82 8.00
CA PHE A 566 -1.24 -16.05 8.73
C PHE A 566 -0.93 -16.72 10.06
N LYS A 567 -1.43 -16.19 11.18
CA LYS A 567 -1.09 -16.66 12.53
C LYS A 567 -2.33 -17.03 13.33
N VAL A 568 -2.42 -18.27 13.80
CA VAL A 568 -3.52 -18.80 14.61
C VAL A 568 -3.01 -19.05 16.03
N PRO A 569 -3.52 -18.35 17.06
CA PRO A 569 -3.11 -18.58 18.45
C PRO A 569 -3.76 -19.86 18.99
N LEU A 570 -2.97 -20.67 19.70
CA LEU A 570 -3.42 -21.86 20.42
C LEU A 570 -3.28 -21.68 21.95
N LEU A 571 -2.86 -20.51 22.43
CA LEU A 571 -2.81 -20.15 23.85
C LEU A 571 -3.15 -18.66 24.08
N ASP A 572 -3.81 -18.38 25.21
CA ASP A 572 -4.30 -17.03 25.58
C ASP A 572 -3.19 -16.01 25.92
N ASP A 573 -1.97 -16.47 26.25
CA ASP A 573 -0.82 -15.61 26.59
C ASP A 573 -0.03 -15.15 25.32
N VAL A 574 -0.52 -15.38 24.08
CA VAL A 574 0.11 -14.91 22.83
C VAL A 574 -0.18 -13.40 22.59
N PRO A 575 0.83 -12.52 22.47
CA PRO A 575 0.62 -11.08 22.27
C PRO A 575 -0.04 -10.72 20.93
N ASP A 576 -1.00 -9.78 20.94
CA ASP A 576 -1.70 -9.29 19.73
C ASP A 576 -0.80 -8.39 18.85
N ASP A 577 0.01 -9.03 18.01
CA ASP A 577 0.89 -8.42 16.99
C ASP A 577 0.15 -7.89 15.74
N GLY A 578 -1.19 -7.96 15.74
CA GLY A 578 -2.05 -7.53 14.66
C GLY A 578 -2.14 -8.48 13.46
N ASN A 579 -1.45 -9.63 13.45
CA ASN A 579 -1.59 -10.69 12.43
C ASN A 579 -2.54 -11.82 12.82
N LEU A 580 -2.88 -11.94 14.10
CA LEU A 580 -3.65 -13.08 14.60
C LEU A 580 -5.06 -13.19 14.00
N ILE A 581 -5.45 -14.44 13.80
CA ILE A 581 -6.70 -14.92 13.21
C ILE A 581 -7.40 -15.72 14.30
N GLY A 582 -8.60 -15.30 14.70
CA GLY A 582 -9.29 -15.83 15.88
C GLY A 582 -9.93 -14.80 16.80
N ALA A 583 -10.73 -15.27 17.75
CA ALA A 583 -11.71 -14.45 18.46
C ALA A 583 -11.10 -13.37 19.37
N LYS A 584 -11.34 -12.10 19.04
CA LYS A 584 -11.22 -10.99 20.01
C LYS A 584 -12.44 -10.98 20.92
N LYS A 585 -12.24 -11.07 22.24
CA LYS A 585 -13.29 -10.92 23.25
C LYS A 585 -14.13 -9.66 22.95
N GLY A 586 -15.45 -9.86 22.87
CA GLY A 586 -16.36 -8.92 22.22
C GLY A 586 -16.38 -7.51 22.82
N PHE A 587 -16.59 -6.52 21.95
CA PHE A 587 -16.84 -5.13 22.35
C PHE A 587 -18.15 -5.02 23.13
N GLY A 588 -18.11 -4.37 24.29
CA GLY A 588 -19.32 -4.04 25.05
C GLY A 588 -19.05 -3.11 26.22
N ALA A 589 -19.49 -1.84 26.12
CA ALA A 589 -19.32 -0.83 27.17
C ALA A 589 -20.07 -1.14 28.50
N LEU A 590 -20.84 -2.23 28.55
CA LEU A 590 -21.53 -2.73 29.73
C LEU A 590 -20.66 -3.60 30.67
N GLY A 591 -19.52 -4.14 30.20
CA GLY A 591 -18.63 -4.97 31.03
C GLY A 591 -17.90 -4.24 32.16
N LYS A 592 -17.91 -2.89 32.17
CA LYS A 592 -17.32 -2.09 33.25
C LYS A 592 -18.17 -2.03 34.53
N LEU A 593 -19.45 -2.44 34.49
CA LEU A 593 -20.32 -2.42 35.67
C LEU A 593 -20.27 -3.72 36.49
N SER A 594 -20.02 -4.89 35.87
CA SER A 594 -19.87 -6.16 36.59
C SER A 594 -18.58 -6.22 37.42
N ASN A 595 -17.47 -5.69 36.88
CA ASN A 595 -16.16 -5.69 37.56
C ASN A 595 -16.04 -4.69 38.73
N ILE A 596 -17.08 -3.90 39.01
CA ILE A 596 -17.18 -3.05 40.21
C ILE A 596 -17.87 -3.80 41.36
N ILE A 597 -18.61 -4.88 41.09
CA ILE A 597 -19.43 -5.59 42.09
C ILE A 597 -18.72 -6.82 42.66
N VAL A 598 -17.67 -7.35 42.01
CA VAL A 598 -16.92 -8.54 42.47
C VAL A 598 -15.48 -8.18 42.85
N LYS A 599 -15.32 -7.47 43.97
CA LYS A 599 -14.02 -7.29 44.65
C LYS A 599 -14.14 -7.40 46.18
N GLN A 600 -14.48 -8.59 46.67
CA GLN A 600 -14.14 -9.04 48.04
C GLN A 600 -13.79 -10.53 48.01
N GLY A 601 -12.56 -10.89 48.41
CA GLY A 601 -12.14 -12.31 48.43
C GLY A 601 -10.63 -12.54 48.34
N LYS A 602 -9.94 -12.33 49.48
CA LYS A 602 -8.63 -12.85 49.94
C LYS A 602 -7.53 -13.33 48.96
N SER A 603 -6.29 -13.02 49.34
CA SER A 603 -5.05 -13.62 48.85
C SER A 603 -4.77 -15.01 49.42
N SER A 604 -4.18 -15.89 48.62
CA SER A 604 -3.33 -17.01 49.06
C SER A 604 -2.44 -17.51 47.91
N SER A 605 -1.21 -17.86 48.22
CA SER A 605 -0.23 -18.43 47.28
C SER A 605 -0.53 -19.89 46.92
N GLY A 606 -0.23 -20.29 45.68
CA GLY A 606 -0.32 -21.70 45.24
C GLY A 606 -0.11 -21.85 43.73
N SER A 607 0.78 -22.75 43.33
CA SER A 607 1.24 -22.90 41.95
C SER A 607 0.41 -23.91 41.14
N THR A 608 -0.48 -23.43 40.28
CA THR A 608 -0.82 -24.00 38.96
C THR A 608 -1.74 -23.03 38.21
N LYS A 609 -1.29 -22.43 37.09
CA LYS A 609 -2.19 -21.72 36.17
C LYS A 609 -3.01 -22.77 35.41
N GLU A 610 -4.32 -22.85 35.65
CA GLU A 610 -5.22 -23.63 34.79
C GLU A 610 -5.21 -23.08 33.35
N ARG A 611 -5.10 -23.95 32.35
CA ARG A 611 -5.24 -23.57 30.93
C ARG A 611 -6.73 -23.33 30.60
N LYS A 612 -7.15 -22.06 30.57
CA LYS A 612 -8.43 -21.56 30.03
C LYS A 612 -8.11 -20.37 29.10
N GLY A 613 -8.56 -20.30 27.85
CA GLY A 613 -9.24 -21.35 27.07
C GLY A 613 -9.59 -20.94 25.63
N LEU A 614 -9.36 -21.83 24.65
CA LEU A 614 -9.73 -21.64 23.24
C LEU A 614 -11.25 -21.46 23.07
N GLU A 615 -11.63 -20.58 22.13
CA GLU A 615 -12.99 -20.48 21.57
C GLU A 615 -12.99 -20.92 20.09
N GLU A 616 -14.07 -21.56 19.64
CA GLU A 616 -14.25 -21.90 18.23
C GLU A 616 -14.38 -20.63 17.37
N PHE A 617 -13.70 -20.58 16.24
CA PHE A 617 -13.78 -19.44 15.32
C PHE A 617 -13.83 -19.84 13.85
N TYR A 618 -14.32 -18.91 13.03
CA TYR A 618 -14.33 -19.01 11.58
C TYR A 618 -14.05 -17.62 11.00
N GLU A 619 -12.98 -17.50 10.21
CA GLU A 619 -12.54 -16.25 9.60
C GLU A 619 -12.32 -16.45 8.09
N GLU A 620 -12.83 -15.51 7.28
CA GLU A 620 -12.72 -15.49 5.82
C GLU A 620 -11.95 -14.24 5.39
N MET A 621 -11.13 -14.36 4.34
CA MET A 621 -10.29 -13.26 3.82
C MET A 621 -10.28 -13.27 2.28
N PRO A 622 -10.49 -12.12 1.62
CA PRO A 622 -10.51 -12.03 0.16
C PRO A 622 -9.10 -12.05 -0.46
N ILE A 623 -8.96 -12.77 -1.57
CA ILE A 623 -7.75 -12.85 -2.41
C ILE A 623 -8.09 -12.72 -3.90
N SER A 624 -7.11 -12.33 -4.72
CA SER A 624 -7.26 -12.17 -6.18
C SER A 624 -6.08 -12.77 -6.94
N LYS A 625 -6.35 -13.72 -7.85
CA LYS A 625 -5.37 -14.29 -8.78
C LYS A 625 -5.21 -13.33 -9.97
N HIS A 626 -4.01 -12.78 -10.13
CA HIS A 626 -3.62 -11.95 -11.28
C HIS A 626 -2.99 -12.82 -12.36
N VAL A 627 -3.26 -12.52 -13.62
CA VAL A 627 -2.71 -13.24 -14.79
C VAL A 627 -2.05 -12.23 -15.72
N SER A 628 -0.80 -12.49 -16.10
CA SER A 628 -0.02 -11.68 -17.04
C SER A 628 -0.20 -12.19 -18.48
N GLY A 629 -0.11 -11.30 -19.48
CA GLY A 629 -0.24 -11.68 -20.89
C GLY A 629 0.90 -11.14 -21.75
N ASP A 630 1.32 -11.92 -22.74
CA ASP A 630 2.44 -11.63 -23.64
C ASP A 630 2.00 -10.82 -24.88
N ASN A 631 2.81 -9.83 -25.29
CA ASN A 631 2.61 -8.99 -26.48
C ASN A 631 3.89 -9.03 -27.35
N SER A 632 3.78 -8.70 -28.65
CA SER A 632 4.86 -8.86 -29.63
C SER A 632 5.16 -7.62 -30.49
N VAL A 633 6.44 -7.50 -30.87
CA VAL A 633 6.95 -6.49 -31.80
C VAL A 633 7.83 -7.20 -32.83
N SER A 634 7.49 -7.10 -34.11
CA SER A 634 8.23 -7.65 -35.23
C SER A 634 8.87 -6.52 -36.03
N VAL A 635 10.15 -6.64 -36.41
CA VAL A 635 10.82 -5.66 -37.25
C VAL A 635 11.54 -6.34 -38.39
N THR A 636 11.34 -5.85 -39.61
CA THR A 636 11.92 -6.40 -40.83
C THR A 636 12.67 -5.32 -41.58
N ALA A 637 13.98 -5.50 -41.80
CA ALA A 637 14.78 -4.64 -42.68
C ALA A 637 15.06 -5.35 -44.01
N ARG A 638 14.90 -4.64 -45.14
CA ARG A 638 15.18 -5.13 -46.51
C ARG A 638 15.85 -4.04 -47.33
N LYS A 639 16.77 -4.41 -48.23
CA LYS A 639 17.42 -3.45 -49.15
C LYS A 639 16.62 -3.32 -50.45
N CYS A 640 16.35 -2.11 -50.90
CA CYS A 640 15.60 -1.85 -52.12
C CYS A 640 16.53 -1.98 -53.36
N PRO A 641 16.26 -2.89 -54.32
CA PRO A 641 17.16 -3.14 -55.45
C PRO A 641 17.36 -1.95 -56.39
N GLU A 642 16.34 -1.09 -56.51
CA GLU A 642 16.28 -0.01 -57.51
C GLU A 642 16.90 1.31 -57.02
N THR A 643 17.00 1.50 -55.70
CA THR A 643 17.42 2.77 -55.07
C THR A 643 18.55 2.61 -54.05
N SER A 644 19.02 1.39 -53.82
CA SER A 644 20.03 1.00 -52.81
C SER A 644 19.71 1.36 -51.34
N LYS A 645 18.55 1.98 -51.06
CA LYS A 645 18.12 2.36 -49.70
C LYS A 645 17.70 1.16 -48.85
N ASN A 646 17.88 1.30 -47.54
CA ASN A 646 17.40 0.36 -46.53
C ASN A 646 15.94 0.71 -46.17
N ILE A 647 15.02 -0.25 -46.32
CA ILE A 647 13.61 -0.12 -45.95
C ILE A 647 13.38 -0.94 -44.67
N VAL A 648 12.87 -0.32 -43.62
CA VAL A 648 12.52 -0.99 -42.36
C VAL A 648 11.01 -0.91 -42.14
N SER A 649 10.38 -2.05 -41.92
CA SER A 649 8.99 -2.17 -41.42
C SER A 649 9.03 -2.54 -39.94
N ILE A 650 8.43 -1.72 -39.08
CA ILE A 650 8.14 -2.05 -37.68
C ILE A 650 6.66 -2.41 -37.59
N GLU A 651 6.33 -3.53 -36.95
CA GLU A 651 4.97 -4.04 -36.74
C GLU A 651 4.77 -4.49 -35.30
N THR A 652 3.59 -4.27 -34.72
CA THR A 652 3.29 -4.69 -33.35
C THR A 652 1.80 -4.96 -33.15
N ASP A 653 1.47 -5.89 -32.25
CA ASP A 653 0.11 -6.21 -31.80
C ASP A 653 -0.44 -5.27 -30.70
N LEU A 654 0.40 -4.35 -30.20
CA LEU A 654 0.05 -3.44 -29.12
C LEU A 654 -1.18 -2.56 -29.44
N PRO A 655 -2.17 -2.47 -28.53
CA PRO A 655 -3.38 -1.69 -28.77
C PRO A 655 -3.17 -0.17 -28.57
N GLY A 656 -3.76 0.62 -29.47
CA GLY A 656 -3.81 2.09 -29.39
C GLY A 656 -2.81 2.82 -30.31
N ASP A 657 -2.61 4.12 -30.06
CA ASP A 657 -1.75 4.99 -30.87
C ASP A 657 -0.27 4.84 -30.49
N VAL A 658 0.36 3.76 -30.93
CA VAL A 658 1.79 3.50 -30.71
C VAL A 658 2.64 4.53 -31.45
N THR A 659 3.53 5.22 -30.72
CA THR A 659 4.51 6.16 -31.29
C THR A 659 5.91 5.57 -31.20
N VAL A 660 6.63 5.51 -32.32
CA VAL A 660 8.04 5.15 -32.34
C VAL A 660 8.87 6.40 -32.10
N HIS A 661 9.73 6.36 -31.09
CA HIS A 661 10.90 7.24 -31.03
C HIS A 661 12.04 6.49 -31.67
N TRP A 662 12.73 7.09 -32.63
CA TRP A 662 13.80 6.42 -33.34
C TRP A 662 14.96 7.36 -33.72
N GLY A 663 16.09 6.73 -34.02
CA GLY A 663 17.31 7.35 -34.53
C GLY A 663 18.16 6.31 -35.24
N VAL A 664 19.17 6.74 -35.97
CA VAL A 664 20.04 5.86 -36.75
C VAL A 664 21.45 5.83 -36.15
N CYS A 665 22.15 4.72 -36.33
CA CYS A 665 23.55 4.60 -35.92
C CYS A 665 24.49 4.61 -37.13
N LYS A 666 25.57 5.38 -36.99
CA LYS A 666 26.79 5.30 -37.80
C LYS A 666 27.90 4.78 -36.88
N ASN A 667 28.72 3.86 -37.38
CA ASN A 667 29.94 3.37 -36.71
C ASN A 667 29.69 2.61 -35.38
N GLY A 668 28.70 1.72 -35.30
CA GLY A 668 28.54 0.70 -34.26
C GLY A 668 28.22 1.18 -32.84
N SER A 669 28.21 2.49 -32.60
CA SER A 669 28.22 3.10 -31.26
C SER A 669 26.94 2.96 -30.43
N LYS A 670 25.87 2.34 -30.98
CA LYS A 670 24.48 2.30 -30.46
C LYS A 670 23.87 3.66 -30.09
N LYS A 671 24.58 4.76 -30.35
CA LYS A 671 24.17 6.12 -30.04
C LYS A 671 23.26 6.62 -31.14
N TRP A 672 22.10 7.14 -30.74
CA TRP A 672 21.09 7.61 -31.68
C TRP A 672 21.54 8.93 -32.30
N GLU A 673 21.64 8.96 -33.63
CA GLU A 673 21.75 10.18 -34.43
C GLU A 673 20.47 10.42 -35.22
N ILE A 674 20.24 11.68 -35.59
CA ILE A 674 19.13 12.06 -36.45
C ILE A 674 19.58 11.83 -37.90
N PRO A 675 18.86 11.03 -38.71
CA PRO A 675 19.16 10.85 -40.13
C PRO A 675 18.99 12.17 -40.90
N ALA A 676 19.49 12.23 -42.13
CA ALA A 676 19.19 13.34 -43.03
C ALA A 676 17.75 13.25 -43.56
N GLU A 677 17.17 14.39 -43.95
CA GLU A 677 15.88 14.45 -44.62
C GLU A 677 15.91 13.76 -46.01
N PRO A 678 14.79 13.19 -46.49
CA PRO A 678 13.42 13.32 -45.98
C PRO A 678 13.02 12.27 -44.92
N TYR A 679 12.13 12.65 -44.00
CA TYR A 679 11.54 11.77 -42.98
C TYR A 679 10.18 11.20 -43.42
N PRO A 680 9.68 10.11 -42.79
CA PRO A 680 8.30 9.64 -42.97
C PRO A 680 7.25 10.69 -42.55
N GLU A 681 6.02 10.56 -43.06
CA GLU A 681 4.91 11.41 -42.65
C GLU A 681 4.56 11.25 -41.15
N GLU A 682 3.93 12.27 -40.55
CA GLU A 682 3.75 12.42 -39.07
C GLU A 682 5.05 12.32 -38.24
N THR A 683 6.23 12.59 -38.83
CA THR A 683 7.51 12.61 -38.08
C THR A 683 7.83 13.99 -37.50
N PHE A 684 8.06 14.05 -36.19
CA PHE A 684 8.41 15.29 -35.46
C PHE A 684 9.79 15.19 -34.80
N LEU A 685 10.56 16.28 -34.87
CA LEU A 685 11.85 16.42 -34.19
C LEU A 685 11.64 16.56 -32.68
N PHE A 686 12.19 15.65 -31.87
CA PHE A 686 12.07 15.70 -30.41
C PHE A 686 13.38 16.10 -29.74
N LYS A 687 13.37 17.28 -29.10
CA LYS A 687 14.47 17.84 -28.29
C LYS A 687 15.83 17.83 -28.99
N ASN A 688 15.87 17.93 -30.33
CA ASN A 688 17.07 17.81 -31.17
C ASN A 688 17.93 16.56 -30.89
N LYS A 689 17.31 15.45 -30.45
CA LYS A 689 18.02 14.18 -30.15
C LYS A 689 17.44 12.93 -30.80
N ALA A 690 16.16 12.92 -31.15
CA ALA A 690 15.50 11.78 -31.80
C ALA A 690 14.32 12.23 -32.66
N LEU A 691 13.87 11.37 -33.56
CA LEU A 691 12.63 11.54 -34.33
C LEU A 691 11.48 10.80 -33.64
N ARG A 692 10.27 11.37 -33.73
CA ARG A 692 9.02 10.74 -33.29
C ARG A 692 8.15 10.50 -34.51
N THR A 693 7.88 9.25 -34.85
CA THR A 693 6.93 8.89 -35.91
C THR A 693 5.81 8.05 -35.30
N ARG A 694 4.57 8.47 -35.53
CA ARG A 694 3.40 7.67 -35.12
C ARG A 694 3.27 6.47 -36.05
N LEU A 695 3.03 5.28 -35.51
CA LEU A 695 2.70 4.13 -36.34
C LEU A 695 1.31 4.30 -36.96
N GLN A 696 1.18 3.94 -38.23
CA GLN A 696 -0.10 3.79 -38.90
C GLN A 696 -0.76 2.51 -38.40
N ARG A 697 -2.09 2.44 -38.40
CA ARG A 697 -2.79 1.21 -38.01
C ARG A 697 -2.83 0.26 -39.20
N LYS A 698 -2.58 -1.02 -38.96
CA LYS A 698 -2.79 -2.07 -39.97
C LYS A 698 -4.26 -2.07 -40.39
N ASP A 699 -4.59 -2.43 -41.63
CA ASP A 699 -6.00 -2.52 -42.04
C ASP A 699 -6.75 -3.66 -41.30
N SER A 700 -6.02 -4.67 -40.83
CA SER A 700 -6.50 -5.93 -40.26
C SER A 700 -7.02 -5.91 -38.81
N GLY A 701 -7.24 -4.74 -38.18
CA GLY A 701 -7.66 -4.68 -36.76
C GLY A 701 -6.51 -4.79 -35.76
N ASP A 702 -5.67 -5.83 -35.88
CA ASP A 702 -4.70 -6.19 -34.83
C ASP A 702 -3.39 -5.40 -34.91
N GLY A 703 -3.38 -4.23 -34.26
CA GLY A 703 -2.17 -3.45 -34.01
C GLY A 703 -1.77 -2.45 -35.10
N SER A 704 -0.48 -2.10 -35.10
CA SER A 704 0.10 -0.94 -35.80
C SER A 704 1.39 -1.28 -36.57
N PHE A 705 1.69 -0.52 -37.61
CA PHE A 705 2.88 -0.66 -38.45
C PHE A 705 3.48 0.69 -38.88
N GLY A 706 4.73 0.69 -39.32
CA GLY A 706 5.39 1.91 -39.85
C GLY A 706 6.58 1.57 -40.73
N LEU A 707 6.72 2.34 -41.82
CA LEU A 707 7.73 2.13 -42.85
C LEU A 707 8.75 3.27 -42.84
N PHE A 708 10.04 2.92 -42.78
CA PHE A 708 11.14 3.86 -42.69
C PHE A 708 12.10 3.63 -43.86
N SER A 709 12.36 4.66 -44.68
CA SER A 709 13.31 4.62 -45.79
C SER A 709 14.59 5.34 -45.39
N LEU A 710 15.70 4.63 -45.38
CA LEU A 710 16.96 5.03 -44.74
C LEU A 710 18.14 4.84 -45.70
N ASP A 711 19.14 5.73 -45.60
CA ASP A 711 20.27 5.72 -46.52
C ASP A 711 21.19 4.49 -46.36
N GLU A 712 21.88 4.16 -47.45
CA GLU A 712 22.72 2.95 -47.56
C GLU A 712 23.92 2.91 -46.59
N LYS A 713 24.40 4.08 -46.12
CA LYS A 713 25.58 4.23 -45.26
C LYS A 713 25.29 4.10 -43.76
N LEU A 714 24.17 3.53 -43.37
CA LEU A 714 23.74 3.37 -41.99
C LEU A 714 23.91 1.91 -41.55
N GLU A 715 24.32 1.69 -40.30
CA GLU A 715 24.60 0.33 -39.78
C GLU A 715 23.42 -0.26 -39.00
N GLY A 716 22.47 0.56 -38.57
CA GLY A 716 21.23 0.08 -37.96
C GLY A 716 20.32 1.18 -37.45
N LEU A 717 19.10 0.76 -37.10
CA LEU A 717 18.04 1.58 -36.51
C LEU A 717 17.95 1.31 -35.00
N CYS A 718 17.97 2.37 -34.18
CA CYS A 718 17.58 2.30 -32.78
C CYS A 718 16.16 2.87 -32.61
N PHE A 719 15.32 2.24 -31.79
CA PHE A 719 14.00 2.76 -31.48
C PHE A 719 13.45 2.31 -30.11
N VAL A 720 12.43 3.03 -29.61
CA VAL A 720 11.55 2.60 -28.51
C VAL A 720 10.09 2.91 -28.85
N LEU A 721 9.16 2.16 -28.27
CA LEU A 721 7.73 2.36 -28.47
C LEU A 721 7.15 3.12 -27.28
N LYS A 722 6.45 4.23 -27.52
CA LYS A 722 5.67 4.96 -26.52
C LYS A 722 4.18 4.63 -26.71
N LEU A 723 3.55 4.08 -25.68
CA LEU A 723 2.12 3.73 -25.66
C LEU A 723 1.24 4.89 -25.22
N ASN A 724 1.70 5.65 -24.22
CA ASN A 724 1.03 6.82 -23.67
C ASN A 724 2.06 7.72 -22.99
N GLU A 725 1.63 8.86 -22.43
CA GLU A 725 2.50 9.88 -21.82
C GLU A 725 3.60 9.31 -20.90
N ASN A 726 3.27 8.30 -20.10
CA ASN A 726 4.09 7.75 -19.03
C ASN A 726 4.61 6.32 -19.30
N THR A 727 4.16 5.67 -20.37
CA THR A 727 4.47 4.24 -20.64
C THR A 727 5.32 4.09 -21.89
N TRP A 728 6.53 3.61 -21.68
CA TRP A 728 7.52 3.31 -22.71
C TRP A 728 7.84 1.82 -22.69
N LEU A 729 7.94 1.23 -23.87
CA LEU A 729 8.38 -0.14 -24.07
C LEU A 729 9.74 -0.10 -24.77
N ASN A 730 10.68 -0.78 -24.14
CA ASN A 730 12.03 -1.02 -24.63
C ASN A 730 12.34 -2.52 -24.46
N ASN A 731 13.46 -2.97 -25.01
CA ASN A 731 13.89 -4.36 -24.90
C ASN A 731 14.58 -4.60 -23.54
N ARG A 732 13.78 -4.89 -22.50
CA ARG A 732 14.26 -5.27 -21.15
C ARG A 732 15.23 -4.26 -20.53
N GLY A 733 14.92 -2.96 -20.65
CA GLY A 733 15.73 -1.86 -20.10
C GLY A 733 16.66 -1.17 -21.10
N GLU A 734 16.86 -1.75 -22.29
CA GLU A 734 17.68 -1.18 -23.37
C GLU A 734 16.82 -0.92 -24.62
N ASP A 735 17.22 0.02 -25.47
CA ASP A 735 16.47 0.37 -26.69
C ASP A 735 16.45 -0.79 -27.72
N PHE A 736 15.39 -0.87 -28.53
CA PHE A 736 15.36 -1.85 -29.63
C PHE A 736 16.38 -1.43 -30.69
N TYR A 737 17.22 -2.37 -31.13
CA TYR A 737 18.23 -2.14 -32.17
C TYR A 737 18.09 -3.16 -33.30
N VAL A 738 18.11 -2.69 -34.54
CA VAL A 738 17.98 -3.51 -35.76
C VAL A 738 19.16 -3.22 -36.68
N PRO A 739 20.13 -4.14 -36.82
CA PRO A 739 21.28 -3.96 -37.69
C PRO A 739 20.90 -4.11 -39.17
N PHE A 740 21.61 -3.40 -40.05
CA PHE A 740 21.52 -3.57 -41.49
C PHE A 740 22.68 -4.42 -42.00
N LEU A 741 22.39 -5.44 -42.81
CA LEU A 741 23.37 -6.44 -43.24
C LEU A 741 24.45 -5.82 -44.15
N THR A 742 25.68 -5.75 -43.66
CA THR A 742 26.88 -5.65 -44.48
C THR A 742 27.22 -7.01 -45.09
N SER A 743 27.56 -7.03 -46.37
CA SER A 743 27.71 -8.25 -47.16
C SER A 743 29.10 -8.89 -47.00
N THR A 744 29.25 -9.90 -46.14
CA THR A 744 30.33 -10.91 -46.29
C THR A 744 30.05 -12.24 -45.58
N SER A 745 30.52 -13.33 -46.21
CA SER A 745 30.63 -14.73 -45.75
C SER A 745 29.36 -15.54 -45.41
N LEU A 746 29.12 -16.54 -46.26
CA LEU A 746 28.28 -17.74 -46.04
C LEU A 746 28.96 -18.74 -45.08
N PRO A 747 28.23 -19.70 -44.49
CA PRO A 747 28.78 -20.71 -43.58
C PRO A 747 29.53 -21.84 -44.32
N VAL A 748 30.48 -22.47 -43.63
CA VAL A 748 31.15 -23.71 -44.06
C VAL A 748 31.19 -24.68 -42.88
N GLU A 749 30.70 -25.90 -43.10
CA GLU A 749 30.87 -27.06 -42.20
C GLU A 749 32.25 -27.70 -42.42
N THR A 750 32.96 -28.14 -41.37
CA THR A 750 33.49 -29.52 -41.26
C THR A 750 34.18 -29.81 -39.91
N GLU A 751 33.70 -30.86 -39.26
CA GLU A 751 34.41 -32.02 -38.65
C GLU A 751 35.72 -31.90 -37.83
N ALA A 752 35.98 -32.98 -37.08
CA ALA A 752 36.95 -33.07 -35.99
C ALA A 752 38.23 -33.85 -36.36
N ALA A 753 39.31 -33.64 -35.59
CA ALA A 753 40.40 -34.61 -35.46
C ALA A 753 41.14 -34.49 -34.11
N GLN A 754 41.57 -35.63 -33.58
CA GLN A 754 42.46 -35.76 -32.41
C GLN A 754 43.94 -35.61 -32.82
N VAL A 755 44.83 -35.40 -31.83
CA VAL A 755 46.21 -35.94 -31.64
C VAL A 755 46.95 -35.01 -30.66
N SER A 756 47.14 -35.38 -29.39
CA SER A 756 48.17 -36.29 -28.86
C SER A 756 49.62 -35.77 -28.96
N GLY A 757 50.15 -35.27 -27.84
CA GLY A 757 51.43 -35.79 -27.32
C GLY A 757 52.56 -34.80 -26.98
N LYS A 758 53.16 -35.05 -25.81
CA LYS A 758 54.57 -34.80 -25.41
C LYS A 758 55.02 -33.37 -25.03
N THR A 759 54.93 -33.11 -23.73
CA THR A 759 56.08 -32.68 -22.88
C THR A 759 57.29 -33.64 -23.05
N PRO A 760 58.56 -33.33 -22.64
CA PRO A 760 58.85 -32.65 -21.37
C PRO A 760 60.21 -31.89 -21.24
N LYS A 761 60.54 -31.54 -19.97
CA LYS A 761 61.89 -31.46 -19.34
C LYS A 761 62.77 -30.22 -19.58
N THR A 762 63.51 -29.68 -18.59
CA THR A 762 63.49 -29.74 -17.08
C THR A 762 64.53 -28.74 -16.52
N ASN A 763 64.75 -28.73 -15.18
CA ASN A 763 65.92 -28.26 -14.41
C ASN A 763 65.89 -26.79 -13.97
N GLN A 764 66.39 -26.36 -12.79
CA GLN A 764 66.96 -27.00 -11.57
C GLN A 764 67.03 -25.89 -10.47
N GLU A 765 67.19 -26.06 -9.14
CA GLU A 765 67.06 -27.16 -8.13
C GLU A 765 67.05 -26.45 -6.74
N VAL A 766 66.53 -26.97 -5.61
CA VAL A 766 67.19 -27.70 -4.48
C VAL A 766 66.22 -27.45 -3.29
N SER A 767 65.50 -28.44 -2.71
CA SER A 767 65.76 -29.19 -1.45
C SER A 767 66.15 -28.35 -0.20
N GLU A 768 65.85 -28.73 1.05
CA GLU A 768 65.54 -30.06 1.61
C GLU A 768 64.73 -30.01 2.93
N SER A 769 64.36 -31.19 3.45
CA SER A 769 63.70 -31.56 4.73
C SER A 769 63.95 -30.65 5.96
N GLY A 770 63.07 -30.58 6.97
CA GLY A 770 61.87 -31.38 7.27
C GLY A 770 61.92 -31.91 8.72
N PHE A 771 60.86 -31.64 9.51
CA PHE A 771 60.61 -32.30 10.81
C PHE A 771 59.12 -32.18 11.16
N THR A 772 58.37 -33.25 10.94
CA THR A 772 56.97 -33.41 11.38
C THR A 772 56.84 -34.75 12.06
N ASP A 773 56.87 -34.80 13.40
CA ASP A 773 56.48 -36.00 14.16
C ASP A 773 56.08 -35.76 15.65
N GLU A 774 56.37 -34.61 16.27
CA GLU A 774 56.08 -34.43 17.71
C GLU A 774 54.66 -33.91 18.01
N ILE A 775 54.06 -33.04 17.18
CA ILE A 775 52.77 -32.38 17.50
C ILE A 775 51.55 -33.30 17.26
N ILE A 776 51.67 -34.32 16.41
CA ILE A 776 50.57 -35.25 16.10
C ILE A 776 50.35 -36.29 17.21
N THR A 777 51.33 -36.46 18.10
CA THR A 777 51.32 -37.48 19.16
C THR A 777 50.70 -36.98 20.47
N GLU A 778 50.85 -35.69 20.80
CA GLU A 778 50.27 -35.12 22.04
C GLU A 778 48.74 -35.01 21.99
N ILE A 779 48.16 -34.58 20.87
CA ILE A 779 46.71 -34.38 20.72
C ILE A 779 45.94 -35.71 20.85
N ARG A 780 46.56 -36.84 20.48
CA ARG A 780 45.93 -38.16 20.57
C ARG A 780 45.84 -38.69 22.02
N ASN A 781 46.70 -38.22 22.92
CA ASN A 781 46.71 -38.64 24.33
C ASN A 781 45.77 -37.81 25.23
N LEU A 782 45.42 -36.57 24.85
CA LEU A 782 44.49 -35.75 25.63
C LEU A 782 43.02 -36.23 25.54
N ALA A 783 42.69 -37.04 24.53
CA ALA A 783 41.33 -37.52 24.26
C ALA A 783 40.96 -38.85 24.95
N ILE A 784 41.86 -39.47 25.71
CA ILE A 784 41.66 -40.80 26.31
C ILE A 784 41.37 -40.73 27.83
N ASP A 785 41.83 -39.70 28.54
CA ASP A 785 41.89 -39.71 30.01
C ASP A 785 40.69 -39.08 30.76
N ILE A 786 39.62 -38.66 30.07
CA ILE A 786 38.34 -38.23 30.70
C ILE A 786 37.14 -39.02 30.13
N SER A 787 37.35 -40.30 29.84
CA SER A 787 36.28 -41.31 29.63
C SER A 787 36.24 -42.36 30.76
N SER A 788 36.88 -42.06 31.90
CA SER A 788 37.02 -42.98 33.03
C SER A 788 36.69 -42.32 34.37
N HIS A 789 35.40 -42.10 34.64
CA HIS A 789 34.76 -42.44 35.92
C HIS A 789 33.25 -42.11 35.92
N LYS A 790 32.42 -43.08 35.49
CA LYS A 790 31.02 -43.14 35.94
C LYS A 790 31.01 -43.68 37.38
N ASN A 791 30.58 -42.85 38.34
CA ASN A 791 29.69 -43.18 39.47
C ASN A 791 30.02 -42.34 40.73
N GLN A 792 29.34 -41.20 40.88
CA GLN A 792 28.88 -40.73 42.19
C GLN A 792 27.67 -39.79 42.02
N LYS A 793 26.64 -39.98 42.85
CA LYS A 793 25.42 -39.14 42.88
C LYS A 793 25.64 -37.95 43.82
N THR A 794 25.67 -36.73 43.30
CA THR A 794 25.54 -35.50 44.12
C THR A 794 25.00 -34.32 43.30
N ASN A 795 24.44 -33.32 43.97
CA ASN A 795 23.58 -32.27 43.37
C ASN A 795 24.30 -31.35 42.36
N VAL A 796 23.73 -31.22 41.15
CA VAL A 796 24.29 -30.42 40.04
C VAL A 796 23.90 -28.93 40.08
N LYS A 797 22.98 -28.51 40.97
CA LYS A 797 22.51 -27.11 41.03
C LYS A 797 23.49 -26.12 41.69
N GLU A 798 24.31 -26.55 42.65
CA GLU A 798 25.32 -25.64 43.26
C GLU A 798 26.54 -25.43 42.36
N VAL A 799 26.95 -26.46 41.62
CA VAL A 799 28.15 -26.38 40.75
C VAL A 799 27.93 -25.39 39.59
N HIS A 800 26.74 -25.34 38.99
CA HIS A 800 26.44 -24.36 37.93
C HIS A 800 26.42 -22.91 38.45
N ILE A 801 25.96 -22.67 39.68
CA ILE A 801 25.94 -21.32 40.26
C ILE A 801 27.36 -20.86 40.56
N ASN A 802 28.21 -21.73 41.09
CA ASN A 802 29.62 -21.40 41.32
C ASN A 802 30.39 -21.18 40.00
N ILE A 803 30.12 -21.96 38.95
CA ILE A 803 30.73 -21.72 37.62
C ILE A 803 30.28 -20.37 37.05
N LEU A 804 29.00 -20.01 37.14
CA LEU A 804 28.51 -18.70 36.71
C LEU A 804 29.13 -17.55 37.53
N GLN A 805 29.25 -17.69 38.85
CA GLN A 805 29.89 -16.67 39.69
C GLN A 805 31.39 -16.56 39.44
N GLU A 806 32.10 -17.65 39.15
CA GLU A 806 33.51 -17.60 38.79
C GLU A 806 33.70 -17.00 37.38
N ILE A 807 32.77 -17.23 36.44
CA ILE A 807 32.75 -16.56 35.12
C ILE A 807 32.45 -15.07 35.26
N GLU A 808 31.47 -14.67 36.08
CA GLU A 808 31.17 -13.24 36.36
C GLU A 808 32.34 -12.56 37.06
N LYS A 809 33.02 -13.25 37.98
CA LYS A 809 34.23 -12.77 38.66
C LYS A 809 35.41 -12.64 37.70
N LEU A 810 35.67 -13.63 36.83
CA LEU A 810 36.71 -13.55 35.80
C LEU A 810 36.41 -12.46 34.76
N ALA A 811 35.13 -12.26 34.41
CA ALA A 811 34.71 -11.15 33.57
C ALA A 811 34.91 -9.79 34.27
N ALA A 812 34.63 -9.69 35.58
CA ALA A 812 34.87 -8.48 36.38
C ALA A 812 36.37 -8.20 36.60
N GLU A 813 37.20 -9.23 36.80
CA GLU A 813 38.67 -9.11 36.87
C GLU A 813 39.24 -8.67 35.51
N ALA A 814 38.76 -9.23 34.39
CA ALA A 814 39.11 -8.76 33.05
C ALA A 814 38.69 -7.29 32.81
N TYR A 815 37.54 -6.87 33.34
CA TYR A 815 37.08 -5.48 33.29
C TYR A 815 37.90 -4.54 34.20
N SER A 816 38.46 -5.07 35.29
CA SER A 816 39.29 -4.32 36.24
C SER A 816 40.73 -4.09 35.75
N ILE A 817 41.27 -4.97 34.90
CA ILE A 817 42.64 -4.87 34.38
C ILE A 817 42.83 -3.66 33.44
N PHE A 818 41.75 -3.20 32.79
CA PHE A 818 41.80 -2.05 31.88
C PHE A 818 41.63 -0.66 32.54
N ARG A 819 41.69 -0.56 33.86
CA ARG A 819 41.50 0.72 34.56
C ARG A 819 42.44 0.96 35.76
N SER A 820 43.73 1.09 35.49
CA SER A 820 44.68 1.64 36.48
C SER A 820 45.70 2.61 35.87
N THR A 821 45.33 3.89 35.76
CA THR A 821 46.20 5.04 36.04
C THR A 821 45.35 6.30 36.08
N THR A 822 44.91 6.69 37.28
CA THR A 822 44.37 8.02 37.55
C THR A 822 45.29 8.67 38.57
N PRO A 823 46.03 9.73 38.23
CA PRO A 823 46.72 10.54 39.22
C PRO A 823 45.70 11.44 39.92
N THR A 824 45.66 11.36 41.24
CA THR A 824 44.87 12.28 42.09
C THR A 824 45.58 13.62 42.19
N PHE A 825 44.88 14.73 41.96
CA PHE A 825 45.30 16.04 42.46
C PHE A 825 44.11 16.81 43.04
N THR A 826 44.31 17.33 44.26
CA THR A 826 43.46 18.29 44.95
C THR A 826 43.68 19.71 44.42
N PRO A 827 42.72 20.64 44.61
CA PRO A 827 42.74 21.91 43.91
C PRO A 827 43.74 22.88 44.53
N GLU A 828 44.55 23.50 43.69
CA GLU A 828 45.28 24.72 44.04
C GLU A 828 45.16 25.73 42.90
N SER A 829 45.19 27.00 43.28
CA SER A 829 44.76 28.14 42.48
C SER A 829 45.90 28.82 41.71
N VAL A 830 45.52 29.75 40.81
CA VAL A 830 46.29 30.92 40.35
C VAL A 830 47.07 30.81 39.01
N LEU A 831 46.77 31.82 38.18
CA LEU A 831 47.48 32.39 37.01
C LEU A 831 47.31 31.79 35.60
N GLU A 832 47.09 32.74 34.68
CA GLU A 832 46.97 32.61 33.24
C GLU A 832 48.34 32.35 32.60
N ALA A 833 48.37 31.46 31.61
CA ALA A 833 49.41 31.39 30.59
C ALA A 833 48.78 30.93 29.28
N GLU A 834 49.06 31.64 28.18
CA GLU A 834 48.57 31.30 26.84
C GLU A 834 49.11 29.92 26.41
N ALA A 835 48.26 29.08 25.82
CA ALA A 835 48.62 27.75 25.35
C ALA A 835 48.20 27.55 23.89
N ASP A 836 49.12 27.04 23.07
CA ASP A 836 48.92 26.74 21.64
C ASP A 836 47.68 25.86 21.38
N GLU A 837 46.96 26.11 20.28
CA GLU A 837 45.83 25.27 19.87
C GLU A 837 46.28 23.80 19.68
N PRO A 838 45.61 22.81 20.31
CA PRO A 838 45.97 21.41 20.16
C PRO A 838 45.66 20.92 18.74
N LYS A 839 46.65 20.34 18.07
CA LYS A 839 46.52 19.79 16.71
C LYS A 839 45.34 18.82 16.62
N ILE A 840 44.38 19.13 15.73
CA ILE A 840 43.16 18.35 15.53
C ILE A 840 43.53 16.90 15.13
N LYS A 841 43.13 15.94 15.97
CA LYS A 841 43.38 14.52 15.75
C LYS A 841 42.33 13.93 14.78
N ILE A 842 42.71 13.84 13.50
CA ILE A 842 41.90 13.18 12.48
C ILE A 842 41.73 11.69 12.84
N SER A 843 40.51 11.16 12.72
CA SER A 843 40.24 9.73 12.87
C SER A 843 39.14 9.28 11.92
N SER A 844 39.29 8.11 11.30
CA SER A 844 38.37 7.62 10.25
C SER A 844 36.89 7.67 10.64
N GLY A 845 36.50 7.35 11.87
CA GLY A 845 35.10 7.42 12.29
C GLY A 845 34.55 8.83 12.61
N THR A 846 35.32 9.91 12.42
CA THR A 846 34.92 11.30 12.73
C THR A 846 35.47 12.36 11.78
N GLY A 847 36.53 12.10 11.01
CA GLY A 847 37.29 13.15 10.32
C GLY A 847 37.98 14.07 11.33
N SER A 848 37.92 15.38 11.08
CA SER A 848 38.33 16.46 11.98
C SER A 848 37.36 16.68 13.14
N GLY A 849 36.09 16.35 12.93
CA GLY A 849 34.94 16.62 13.78
C GLY A 849 34.07 17.80 13.34
N PHE A 850 34.49 18.57 12.33
CA PHE A 850 33.73 19.70 11.76
C PHE A 850 33.01 19.35 10.45
N GLU A 851 32.92 18.06 10.13
CA GLU A 851 32.36 17.57 8.88
C GLU A 851 30.87 17.89 8.76
N ILE A 852 30.48 18.29 7.55
CA ILE A 852 29.12 18.45 7.08
C ILE A 852 29.05 17.70 5.76
N LEU A 853 28.25 16.64 5.74
CA LEU A 853 28.15 15.71 4.64
C LEU A 853 27.00 16.13 3.70
N CYS A 854 27.27 16.13 2.40
CA CYS A 854 26.27 16.20 1.35
C CYS A 854 26.15 14.82 0.71
N GLN A 855 24.96 14.22 0.68
CA GLN A 855 24.72 13.11 -0.24
C GLN A 855 24.61 13.69 -1.65
N GLY A 856 25.55 13.37 -2.53
CA GLY A 856 25.70 13.97 -3.86
C GLY A 856 24.81 13.35 -4.94
N PHE A 857 23.77 12.63 -4.58
CA PHE A 857 22.90 11.88 -5.50
C PHE A 857 21.56 11.55 -4.85
N ASN A 858 20.62 11.12 -5.69
CA ASN A 858 19.32 10.57 -5.30
C ASN A 858 19.09 9.24 -6.06
N TRP A 859 17.95 8.58 -5.84
CA TRP A 859 17.66 7.29 -6.48
C TRP A 859 17.51 7.38 -8.01
N GLU A 860 17.23 8.56 -8.56
CA GLU A 860 17.04 8.80 -9.99
C GLU A 860 18.32 9.23 -10.71
N SER A 861 19.39 9.59 -9.99
CA SER A 861 20.65 10.14 -10.54
C SER A 861 21.28 9.27 -11.64
N HIS A 862 21.10 7.95 -11.59
CA HIS A 862 21.61 7.04 -12.62
C HIS A 862 20.98 7.26 -14.01
N LYS A 863 19.81 7.90 -14.08
CA LYS A 863 19.05 8.15 -15.33
C LYS A 863 19.61 9.32 -16.15
N SER A 864 20.51 10.12 -15.57
CA SER A 864 21.29 11.14 -16.29
C SER A 864 22.20 10.51 -17.36
N GLY A 865 22.81 9.36 -17.04
CA GLY A 865 23.87 8.76 -17.85
C GLY A 865 25.21 9.53 -17.84
N ARG A 866 25.27 10.69 -17.19
CA ARG A 866 26.47 11.56 -17.06
C ARG A 866 26.51 12.29 -15.70
N TRP A 867 25.95 11.69 -14.66
CA TRP A 867 25.76 12.28 -13.33
C TRP A 867 27.03 12.89 -12.74
N TYR A 868 28.18 12.23 -12.91
CA TYR A 868 29.46 12.75 -12.41
C TYR A 868 29.76 14.16 -12.94
N LYS A 869 29.47 14.44 -14.22
CA LYS A 869 29.67 15.78 -14.81
C LYS A 869 28.65 16.81 -14.32
N GLU A 870 27.38 16.43 -14.18
CA GLU A 870 26.36 17.31 -13.60
C GLU A 870 26.69 17.71 -12.15
N LEU A 871 27.30 16.80 -11.39
CA LEU A 871 27.77 17.04 -10.04
C LEU A 871 29.10 17.81 -9.99
N GLN A 872 30.00 17.58 -10.96
CA GLN A 872 31.23 18.34 -11.16
C GLN A 872 30.95 19.83 -11.38
N GLU A 873 29.92 20.16 -12.15
CA GLU A 873 29.45 21.54 -12.40
C GLU A 873 28.92 22.24 -11.12
N LYS A 874 28.53 21.46 -10.10
CA LYS A 874 27.99 21.95 -8.82
C LYS A 874 29.04 22.12 -7.72
N ALA A 875 30.31 21.81 -8.00
CA ALA A 875 31.36 21.77 -6.99
C ALA A 875 31.59 23.12 -6.27
N ASP A 876 31.63 24.23 -7.00
CA ASP A 876 31.79 25.56 -6.39
C ASP A 876 30.57 25.96 -5.56
N GLU A 877 29.36 25.60 -6.01
CA GLU A 877 28.12 25.88 -5.29
C GLU A 877 28.11 25.15 -3.94
N LEU A 878 28.36 23.83 -3.94
CA LEU A 878 28.38 23.02 -2.72
C LEU A 878 29.48 23.48 -1.74
N ALA A 879 30.65 23.87 -2.24
CA ALA A 879 31.70 24.45 -1.40
C ALA A 879 31.28 25.82 -0.81
N SER A 880 30.62 26.67 -1.61
CA SER A 880 30.13 27.98 -1.15
C SER A 880 29.03 27.88 -0.07
N LEU A 881 28.26 26.78 -0.07
CA LEU A 881 27.28 26.47 0.97
C LEU A 881 27.93 25.98 2.28
N GLY A 882 29.23 25.66 2.27
CA GLY A 882 29.97 25.21 3.44
C GLY A 882 29.96 23.70 3.69
N PHE A 883 29.66 22.88 2.67
CA PHE A 883 29.88 21.43 2.75
C PHE A 883 31.37 21.10 2.75
N THR A 884 31.75 20.07 3.50
CA THR A 884 33.15 19.63 3.64
C THR A 884 33.35 18.18 3.17
N VAL A 885 32.29 17.39 3.12
CA VAL A 885 32.30 15.99 2.65
C VAL A 885 31.16 15.76 1.65
N LEU A 886 31.45 15.05 0.56
CA LEU A 886 30.49 14.63 -0.46
C LEU A 886 30.47 13.11 -0.55
N TRP A 887 29.30 12.50 -0.41
CA TRP A 887 29.08 11.07 -0.65
C TRP A 887 28.60 10.85 -2.09
N LEU A 888 29.39 10.11 -2.88
CA LEU A 888 29.05 9.69 -4.24
C LEU A 888 28.39 8.30 -4.26
N PRO A 889 27.53 8.00 -5.25
CA PRO A 889 26.88 6.70 -5.37
C PRO A 889 27.88 5.57 -5.71
N PRO A 890 27.46 4.29 -5.63
CA PRO A 890 28.33 3.16 -5.95
C PRO A 890 28.88 3.28 -7.39
N PRO A 891 30.20 3.34 -7.59
CA PRO A 891 30.78 3.66 -8.90
C PRO A 891 30.93 2.45 -9.83
N THR A 892 30.65 1.25 -9.33
CA THR A 892 30.94 -0.04 -9.94
C THR A 892 29.93 -0.46 -11.01
N GLU A 893 30.36 -1.23 -12.01
CA GLU A 893 29.47 -1.98 -12.91
C GLU A 893 28.58 -2.93 -12.10
N SER A 894 27.27 -2.80 -12.30
CA SER A 894 26.25 -3.37 -11.44
C SER A 894 25.08 -3.87 -12.27
N VAL A 895 24.42 -4.93 -11.79
CA VAL A 895 23.19 -5.47 -12.40
C VAL A 895 22.03 -4.50 -12.22
N SER A 896 21.92 -3.85 -11.06
CA SER A 896 21.01 -2.73 -10.83
C SER A 896 21.64 -1.43 -11.34
N PRO A 897 20.90 -0.57 -12.05
CA PRO A 897 21.46 0.65 -12.62
C PRO A 897 21.85 1.69 -11.56
N GLU A 898 21.35 1.56 -10.32
CA GLU A 898 21.69 2.38 -9.16
C GLU A 898 23.01 1.97 -8.46
N GLY A 899 23.67 0.89 -8.92
CA GLY A 899 24.99 0.48 -8.42
C GLY A 899 24.99 -0.52 -7.26
N TYR A 900 23.85 -0.71 -6.58
CA TYR A 900 23.70 -1.58 -5.40
C TYR A 900 23.60 -3.09 -5.71
N MET A 901 23.95 -3.56 -6.89
CA MET A 901 24.11 -4.99 -7.20
C MET A 901 25.43 -5.20 -7.95
N PRO A 902 26.58 -4.83 -7.33
CA PRO A 902 27.87 -4.72 -8.00
C PRO A 902 28.33 -6.08 -8.54
N LYS A 903 29.03 -6.07 -9.67
CA LYS A 903 29.41 -7.30 -10.39
C LYS A 903 30.92 -7.39 -10.62
N ASP A 904 31.55 -6.47 -11.34
CA ASP A 904 33.03 -6.34 -11.38
C ASP A 904 33.50 -5.09 -10.63
N LEU A 905 34.02 -5.29 -9.40
CA LEU A 905 34.49 -4.21 -8.52
C LEU A 905 35.55 -3.29 -9.17
N TYR A 906 36.35 -3.79 -10.12
CA TYR A 906 37.37 -2.98 -10.79
C TYR A 906 36.87 -2.26 -12.05
N ASN A 907 35.67 -2.56 -12.53
CA ASN A 907 35.05 -1.87 -13.66
C ASN A 907 34.19 -0.70 -13.14
N LEU A 908 34.71 0.52 -13.21
CA LEU A 908 34.03 1.73 -12.73
C LEU A 908 33.25 2.49 -13.82
N ASN A 909 32.87 1.80 -14.90
CA ASN A 909 32.00 2.35 -15.94
C ASN A 909 30.53 2.03 -15.59
N SER A 910 29.99 2.80 -14.65
CA SER A 910 28.61 2.67 -14.16
C SER A 910 27.64 3.57 -14.94
N ARG A 911 26.34 3.49 -14.61
CA ARG A 911 25.31 4.38 -15.21
C ARG A 911 25.48 5.85 -14.81
N TYR A 912 26.32 6.16 -13.82
CA TYR A 912 26.63 7.52 -13.39
C TYR A 912 27.69 8.22 -14.27
N GLY A 913 28.52 7.45 -14.99
CA GLY A 913 29.56 7.95 -15.89
C GLY A 913 30.76 7.01 -15.98
N THR A 914 31.80 7.41 -16.73
CA THR A 914 33.02 6.61 -16.89
C THR A 914 34.01 6.79 -15.74
N ILE A 915 35.00 5.89 -15.64
CA ILE A 915 36.10 6.01 -14.67
C ILE A 915 36.85 7.36 -14.77
N ASP A 916 37.04 7.90 -15.97
CA ASP A 916 37.72 9.19 -16.17
C ASP A 916 36.85 10.37 -15.71
N GLU A 917 35.52 10.30 -15.95
CA GLU A 917 34.57 11.29 -15.46
C GLU A 917 34.51 11.28 -13.92
N LEU A 918 34.54 10.10 -13.31
CA LEU A 918 34.64 9.95 -11.86
C LEU A 918 35.94 10.54 -11.31
N LYS A 919 37.09 10.16 -11.87
CA LYS A 919 38.42 10.68 -11.46
C LYS A 919 38.51 12.19 -11.56
N GLU A 920 38.00 12.82 -12.63
CA GLU A 920 38.01 14.29 -12.75
C GLU A 920 36.98 14.95 -11.83
N THR A 921 35.86 14.31 -11.53
CA THR A 921 34.87 14.81 -10.56
C THR A 921 35.46 14.83 -9.15
N VAL A 922 36.11 13.75 -8.71
CA VAL A 922 36.83 13.69 -7.42
C VAL A 922 37.87 14.80 -7.33
N LYS A 923 38.74 14.94 -8.36
CA LYS A 923 39.72 16.05 -8.46
C LYS A 923 39.07 17.43 -8.42
N ARG A 924 37.87 17.60 -9.00
CA ARG A 924 37.15 18.88 -8.98
C ARG A 924 36.69 19.27 -7.59
N PHE A 925 36.20 18.32 -6.80
CA PHE A 925 35.80 18.54 -5.41
C PHE A 925 37.02 18.80 -4.50
N HIS A 926 38.13 18.08 -4.70
CA HIS A 926 39.39 18.36 -4.02
C HIS A 926 39.89 19.79 -4.26
N LYS A 927 39.79 20.30 -5.50
CA LYS A 927 40.17 21.69 -5.85
C LYS A 927 39.38 22.76 -5.09
N VAL A 928 38.20 22.45 -4.55
CA VAL A 928 37.37 23.36 -3.72
C VAL A 928 37.35 22.96 -2.24
N GLY A 929 38.26 22.08 -1.81
CA GLY A 929 38.42 21.68 -0.41
C GLY A 929 37.41 20.65 0.11
N ILE A 930 36.54 20.11 -0.75
CA ILE A 930 35.57 19.06 -0.37
C ILE A 930 36.23 17.69 -0.46
N LYS A 931 36.07 16.88 0.59
CA LYS A 931 36.46 15.47 0.64
C LYS A 931 35.39 14.58 0.03
N VAL A 932 35.78 13.48 -0.62
CA VAL A 932 34.84 12.63 -1.37
C VAL A 932 34.81 11.21 -0.82
N LEU A 933 33.62 10.73 -0.46
CA LEU A 933 33.38 9.35 -0.04
C LEU A 933 32.84 8.52 -1.21
N GLY A 934 33.35 7.31 -1.36
CA GLY A 934 32.77 6.29 -2.23
C GLY A 934 31.75 5.46 -1.47
N ASP A 935 30.62 5.15 -2.10
CA ASP A 935 29.72 4.11 -1.61
C ASP A 935 30.31 2.73 -1.90
N ALA A 936 30.56 1.95 -0.84
CA ALA A 936 31.20 0.65 -0.90
C ALA A 936 30.20 -0.44 -0.53
N VAL A 937 29.65 -1.08 -1.58
CA VAL A 937 28.73 -2.21 -1.48
C VAL A 937 29.54 -3.49 -1.36
N LEU A 938 29.68 -3.96 -0.12
CA LEU A 938 30.60 -5.06 0.23
C LEU A 938 29.90 -6.36 0.65
N ASN A 939 28.70 -6.28 1.24
CA ASN A 939 28.00 -7.46 1.78
C ASN A 939 27.68 -8.52 0.72
N HIS A 940 27.31 -8.08 -0.48
CA HIS A 940 26.79 -8.94 -1.53
C HIS A 940 27.32 -8.51 -2.90
N ARG A 941 27.45 -9.46 -3.83
CA ARG A 941 28.01 -9.22 -5.16
C ARG A 941 27.41 -10.16 -6.18
N CYS A 942 27.10 -9.67 -7.37
CA CYS A 942 26.60 -10.47 -8.47
C CYS A 942 27.71 -11.28 -9.14
N ALA A 943 27.46 -12.58 -9.32
CA ALA A 943 28.32 -13.46 -10.11
C ALA A 943 28.27 -13.14 -11.61
N HIS A 944 29.31 -13.54 -12.33
CA HIS A 944 29.37 -13.40 -13.79
C HIS A 944 28.80 -14.61 -14.53
N PHE A 945 28.94 -15.80 -13.94
CA PHE A 945 28.60 -17.07 -14.56
C PHE A 945 27.83 -17.96 -13.59
N LYS A 946 27.12 -18.94 -14.16
CA LYS A 946 26.46 -20.00 -13.40
C LYS A 946 27.39 -21.20 -13.22
N ASN A 947 27.29 -21.90 -12.09
CA ASN A 947 27.89 -23.22 -11.92
C ASN A 947 27.13 -24.29 -12.73
N SER A 948 27.61 -25.54 -12.66
CA SER A 948 26.99 -26.72 -13.29
C SER A 948 25.52 -26.94 -12.90
N ASN A 949 25.12 -26.46 -11.73
CA ASN A 949 23.78 -26.64 -11.17
C ASN A 949 22.86 -25.44 -11.49
N GLY A 950 23.34 -24.46 -12.26
CA GLY A 950 22.58 -23.28 -12.66
C GLY A 950 22.57 -22.11 -11.66
N ALA A 951 23.29 -22.22 -10.54
CA ALA A 951 23.40 -21.19 -9.51
C ALA A 951 24.43 -20.12 -9.86
N TRP A 952 24.11 -18.85 -9.60
CA TRP A 952 24.96 -17.70 -9.91
C TRP A 952 26.01 -17.47 -8.80
N ASN A 953 27.12 -18.20 -8.80
CA ASN A 953 28.17 -18.09 -7.78
C ASN A 953 29.62 -18.11 -8.32
N LEU A 954 29.81 -17.98 -9.64
CA LEU A 954 31.14 -17.88 -10.26
C LEU A 954 31.42 -16.43 -10.68
N PHE A 955 32.41 -15.80 -10.07
CA PHE A 955 32.73 -14.38 -10.26
C PHE A 955 33.79 -14.19 -11.34
N GLY A 956 33.72 -13.04 -12.03
CA GLY A 956 34.69 -12.61 -13.03
C GLY A 956 35.39 -11.32 -12.62
N GLY A 957 36.08 -10.71 -13.58
CA GLY A 957 36.93 -9.54 -13.35
C GLY A 957 38.23 -9.93 -12.63
N ARG A 958 38.86 -8.96 -11.95
CA ARG A 958 40.08 -9.18 -11.16
C ARG A 958 39.84 -10.03 -9.90
N LEU A 959 38.61 -10.00 -9.37
CA LEU A 959 38.17 -10.78 -8.21
C LEU A 959 37.35 -11.99 -8.71
N ASN A 960 38.05 -12.93 -9.34
CA ASN A 960 37.51 -14.14 -9.97
C ASN A 960 37.23 -15.26 -8.96
N TRP A 961 36.50 -14.93 -7.89
CA TRP A 961 36.10 -15.87 -6.84
C TRP A 961 35.18 -16.97 -7.36
N ASP A 962 35.07 -18.04 -6.57
CA ASP A 962 34.12 -19.13 -6.76
C ASP A 962 33.14 -19.23 -5.57
N ASP A 963 32.38 -20.31 -5.52
CA ASP A 963 31.39 -20.60 -4.48
C ASP A 963 31.93 -20.61 -3.05
N ARG A 964 33.25 -20.72 -2.83
CA ARG A 964 33.88 -20.58 -1.49
C ARG A 964 33.85 -19.16 -0.95
N ALA A 965 33.66 -18.15 -1.80
CA ALA A 965 33.48 -16.76 -1.39
C ALA A 965 32.02 -16.41 -1.07
N VAL A 966 31.09 -17.36 -1.25
CA VAL A 966 29.66 -17.19 -0.97
C VAL A 966 29.31 -17.92 0.32
N VAL A 967 28.53 -17.28 1.19
CA VAL A 967 28.09 -17.88 2.46
C VAL A 967 27.27 -19.16 2.24
N ALA A 968 27.44 -20.16 3.11
CA ALA A 968 26.80 -21.48 2.93
C ALA A 968 25.35 -21.57 3.40
N ASP A 969 24.85 -20.58 4.15
CA ASP A 969 23.48 -20.50 4.67
C ASP A 969 22.47 -19.87 3.72
N ASP A 970 22.88 -19.33 2.56
CA ASP A 970 21.96 -18.96 1.48
C ASP A 970 21.85 -20.08 0.41
N PRO A 971 20.77 -20.90 0.45
CA PRO A 971 20.64 -22.05 -0.44
C PRO A 971 20.39 -21.65 -1.91
N HIS A 972 20.00 -20.40 -2.21
CA HIS A 972 19.72 -19.96 -3.57
C HIS A 972 20.99 -19.85 -4.41
N PHE A 973 22.12 -19.51 -3.77
CA PHE A 973 23.41 -19.30 -4.42
C PHE A 973 24.40 -20.46 -4.21
N GLN A 974 24.03 -21.49 -3.43
CA GLN A 974 24.81 -22.72 -3.23
C GLN A 974 26.26 -22.44 -2.82
N GLY A 975 26.46 -21.56 -1.83
CA GLY A 975 27.79 -21.22 -1.33
C GLY A 975 28.46 -22.38 -0.58
N ARG A 976 29.80 -22.34 -0.55
CA ARG A 976 30.67 -23.27 0.18
C ARG A 976 31.61 -22.56 1.16
N GLY A 977 31.39 -21.28 1.41
CA GLY A 977 32.05 -20.54 2.50
C GLY A 977 31.54 -20.97 3.87
N ASN A 978 31.85 -20.17 4.89
CA ASN A 978 31.25 -20.28 6.21
C ASN A 978 29.81 -19.73 6.20
N LYS A 979 29.12 -19.85 7.34
CA LYS A 979 27.83 -19.18 7.55
C LYS A 979 28.03 -17.67 7.60
N SER A 980 27.01 -16.91 7.18
CA SER A 980 26.98 -15.46 7.28
C SER A 980 27.23 -14.99 8.72
N SER A 981 27.84 -13.80 8.81
CA SER A 981 28.15 -13.13 10.08
C SER A 981 27.17 -12.00 10.39
N GLY A 982 26.08 -11.90 9.62
CA GLY A 982 25.03 -10.90 9.72
C GLY A 982 23.84 -11.25 8.81
N ASP A 983 23.01 -10.25 8.51
CA ASP A 983 21.79 -10.44 7.70
C ASP A 983 22.07 -10.74 6.21
N ASN A 984 21.29 -11.63 5.60
CA ASN A 984 21.46 -11.99 4.19
C ASN A 984 20.62 -11.09 3.26
N PHE A 985 21.26 -10.55 2.21
CA PHE A 985 20.60 -9.85 1.11
C PHE A 985 20.19 -10.85 0.02
N HIS A 986 18.92 -11.22 -0.05
CA HIS A 986 18.47 -12.38 -0.86
C HIS A 986 18.52 -12.19 -2.39
N ALA A 987 18.74 -10.99 -2.92
CA ALA A 987 18.74 -10.76 -4.37
C ALA A 987 20.12 -10.97 -5.04
N ALA A 988 21.19 -11.19 -4.28
CA ALA A 988 22.53 -11.46 -4.80
C ALA A 988 23.34 -12.36 -3.84
N PRO A 989 24.37 -13.08 -4.31
CA PRO A 989 25.28 -13.84 -3.45
C PRO A 989 25.87 -12.98 -2.31
N ASN A 990 25.63 -13.40 -1.08
CA ASN A 990 26.22 -12.80 0.12
C ASN A 990 27.66 -13.31 0.29
N ILE A 991 28.58 -12.39 0.59
CA ILE A 991 30.02 -12.62 0.55
C ILE A 991 30.54 -13.07 1.90
N ASP A 992 31.29 -14.17 1.92
CA ASP A 992 31.91 -14.68 3.13
C ASP A 992 33.18 -13.90 3.49
N HIS A 993 32.98 -12.81 4.24
CA HIS A 993 34.06 -11.98 4.79
C HIS A 993 34.96 -12.72 5.80
N SER A 994 34.60 -13.93 6.28
CA SER A 994 35.50 -14.72 7.13
C SER A 994 36.66 -15.34 6.35
N GLN A 995 36.57 -15.46 5.02
CA GLN A 995 37.67 -15.95 4.18
C GLN A 995 38.81 -14.93 4.07
N ASP A 996 40.04 -15.37 4.33
CA ASP A 996 41.22 -14.50 4.26
C ASP A 996 41.48 -13.94 2.85
N PHE A 997 41.20 -14.73 1.80
CA PHE A 997 41.38 -14.28 0.42
C PHE A 997 40.36 -13.19 0.05
N VAL A 998 39.09 -13.33 0.46
CA VAL A 998 38.05 -12.29 0.29
C VAL A 998 38.46 -11.00 1.01
N ARG A 999 38.90 -11.07 2.27
CA ARG A 999 39.36 -9.86 2.98
C ARG A 999 40.61 -9.25 2.36
N LYS A 1000 41.55 -10.05 1.87
CA LYS A 1000 42.74 -9.56 1.17
C LYS A 1000 42.34 -8.77 -0.07
N ASP A 1001 41.52 -9.36 -0.92
CA ASP A 1001 41.14 -8.77 -2.20
C ASP A 1001 40.28 -7.50 -2.01
N ILE A 1002 39.37 -7.47 -1.02
CA ILE A 1002 38.61 -6.27 -0.67
C ILE A 1002 39.54 -5.15 -0.12
N LYS A 1003 40.56 -5.49 0.69
CA LYS A 1003 41.57 -4.51 1.14
C LYS A 1003 42.36 -3.93 -0.04
N GLU A 1004 42.80 -4.78 -0.98
CA GLU A 1004 43.47 -4.32 -2.21
C GLU A 1004 42.56 -3.42 -3.06
N TRP A 1005 41.27 -3.74 -3.18
CA TRP A 1005 40.30 -2.91 -3.90
C TRP A 1005 40.06 -1.56 -3.22
N LEU A 1006 39.85 -1.50 -1.91
CA LEU A 1006 39.67 -0.24 -1.18
C LEU A 1006 40.91 0.65 -1.25
N CYS A 1007 42.12 0.08 -1.16
CA CYS A 1007 43.34 0.84 -1.36
C CYS A 1007 43.48 1.36 -2.79
N TRP A 1008 43.18 0.53 -3.80
CA TRP A 1008 43.14 0.96 -5.20
C TRP A 1008 42.12 2.09 -5.42
N MET A 1009 40.91 2.00 -4.86
CA MET A 1009 39.90 3.06 -4.96
C MET A 1009 40.38 4.39 -4.33
N ARG A 1010 41.11 4.35 -3.21
CA ARG A 1010 41.72 5.56 -2.61
C ARG A 1010 42.86 6.12 -3.46
N GLU A 1011 43.77 5.26 -3.93
CA GLU A 1011 45.02 5.65 -4.59
C GLU A 1011 44.82 6.03 -6.06
N GLU A 1012 43.99 5.30 -6.80
CA GLU A 1012 43.77 5.49 -8.24
C GLU A 1012 42.57 6.38 -8.57
N VAL A 1013 41.47 6.29 -7.81
CA VAL A 1013 40.28 7.15 -8.02
C VAL A 1013 40.37 8.45 -7.23
N GLY A 1014 41.01 8.42 -6.05
CA GLY A 1014 41.19 9.57 -5.18
C GLY A 1014 40.14 9.72 -4.08
N TYR A 1015 39.33 8.69 -3.81
CA TYR A 1015 38.35 8.75 -2.72
C TYR A 1015 39.05 8.96 -1.36
N ASP A 1016 38.59 9.93 -0.57
CA ASP A 1016 39.10 10.19 0.78
C ASP A 1016 38.55 9.22 1.82
N GLY A 1017 37.43 8.55 1.54
CA GLY A 1017 36.77 7.66 2.50
C GLY A 1017 35.54 6.94 1.98
N TRP A 1018 34.76 6.37 2.92
CA TRP A 1018 33.74 5.37 2.60
C TRP A 1018 32.38 5.66 3.25
N ARG A 1019 31.30 5.52 2.49
CA ARG A 1019 30.01 5.09 3.03
C ARG A 1019 29.94 3.59 2.81
N LEU A 1020 29.71 2.82 3.88
CA LEU A 1020 29.66 1.37 3.84
C LEU A 1020 28.18 0.94 3.81
N ASP A 1021 27.79 0.31 2.71
CA ASP A 1021 26.43 -0.18 2.48
C ASP A 1021 26.11 -1.40 3.35
N PHE A 1022 24.86 -1.47 3.82
CA PHE A 1022 24.27 -2.66 4.46
C PHE A 1022 25.20 -3.37 5.47
N VAL A 1023 25.86 -2.62 6.36
CA VAL A 1023 26.87 -3.15 7.30
C VAL A 1023 26.32 -4.04 8.42
N ARG A 1024 25.01 -4.28 8.40
CA ARG A 1024 24.35 -5.34 9.16
C ARG A 1024 24.61 -6.74 8.61
N GLY A 1025 24.94 -6.85 7.32
CA GLY A 1025 25.12 -8.15 6.67
C GLY A 1025 26.40 -8.89 7.08
N PHE A 1026 27.36 -8.20 7.69
CA PHE A 1026 28.63 -8.79 8.10
C PHE A 1026 29.22 -8.14 9.36
N TRP A 1027 30.06 -8.89 10.07
CA TRP A 1027 30.60 -8.46 11.36
C TRP A 1027 31.51 -7.21 11.25
N GLY A 1028 31.28 -6.23 12.14
CA GLY A 1028 32.01 -4.95 12.16
C GLY A 1028 33.52 -5.04 12.40
N GLY A 1029 34.02 -6.16 12.93
CA GLY A 1029 35.47 -6.39 13.01
C GLY A 1029 36.15 -6.55 11.65
N TYR A 1030 35.44 -7.02 10.61
CA TYR A 1030 35.96 -7.01 9.24
C TYR A 1030 36.03 -5.58 8.68
N VAL A 1031 35.09 -4.71 9.07
CA VAL A 1031 35.18 -3.27 8.75
C VAL A 1031 36.43 -2.65 9.37
N LYS A 1032 36.79 -3.02 10.60
CA LYS A 1032 38.06 -2.57 11.21
C LYS A 1032 39.27 -2.94 10.34
N ASP A 1033 39.38 -4.21 9.91
CA ASP A 1033 40.45 -4.66 8.99
C ASP A 1033 40.49 -3.81 7.70
N TYR A 1034 39.33 -3.49 7.15
CA TYR A 1034 39.21 -2.65 5.96
C TYR A 1034 39.62 -1.20 6.20
N MET A 1035 39.27 -0.61 7.35
CA MET A 1035 39.65 0.77 7.69
C MET A 1035 41.14 0.88 8.03
N ASP A 1036 41.70 -0.09 8.76
CA ASP A 1036 43.14 -0.11 9.11
C ASP A 1036 44.04 -0.23 7.87
N ALA A 1037 43.61 -1.01 6.88
CA ALA A 1037 44.30 -1.13 5.59
C ALA A 1037 44.10 0.11 4.71
N SER A 1038 42.85 0.56 4.53
CA SER A 1038 42.51 1.63 3.59
C SER A 1038 42.65 3.05 4.13
N LYS A 1039 42.90 3.21 5.44
CA LYS A 1039 43.19 4.47 6.16
C LYS A 1039 42.39 5.70 5.68
N PRO A 1040 41.04 5.61 5.63
CA PRO A 1040 40.22 6.70 5.12
C PRO A 1040 40.20 7.90 6.06
N TYR A 1041 40.02 9.09 5.50
CA TYR A 1041 39.77 10.33 6.25
C TYR A 1041 38.47 10.27 7.06
N PHE A 1042 37.41 9.75 6.43
CA PHE A 1042 36.08 9.61 7.03
C PHE A 1042 35.41 8.30 6.59
N ALA A 1043 34.73 7.61 7.50
CA ALA A 1043 34.04 6.35 7.26
C ALA A 1043 32.72 6.30 8.05
N VAL A 1044 31.62 5.96 7.37
CA VAL A 1044 30.28 5.81 7.96
C VAL A 1044 29.60 4.53 7.47
N GLY A 1045 29.08 3.72 8.39
CA GLY A 1045 28.27 2.54 8.08
C GLY A 1045 26.77 2.80 8.13
N GLU A 1046 26.04 2.19 7.21
CA GLU A 1046 24.58 2.08 7.29
C GLU A 1046 24.15 0.88 8.15
N TYR A 1047 24.13 1.08 9.47
CA TYR A 1047 23.51 0.12 10.38
C TYR A 1047 22.03 0.48 10.56
N TRP A 1048 21.19 0.04 9.62
CA TRP A 1048 19.75 0.30 9.65
C TRP A 1048 18.98 -0.88 10.25
N ASP A 1049 18.41 -0.68 11.44
CA ASP A 1049 17.54 -1.64 12.09
C ASP A 1049 16.15 -1.08 12.43
N SER A 1050 15.25 -1.97 12.83
CA SER A 1050 13.92 -1.62 13.31
C SER A 1050 13.98 -1.05 14.72
N LEU A 1051 13.39 0.14 14.89
CA LEU A 1051 13.11 0.73 16.20
C LEU A 1051 12.24 -0.19 17.07
N SER A 1052 12.20 0.09 18.37
CA SER A 1052 11.36 -0.61 19.33
C SER A 1052 9.92 -0.05 19.28
N TYR A 1053 8.94 -0.95 19.18
CA TYR A 1053 7.51 -0.61 19.17
C TYR A 1053 6.73 -1.55 20.09
N THR A 1054 6.00 -0.99 21.04
CA THR A 1054 5.05 -1.72 21.88
C THR A 1054 3.62 -1.42 21.44
N TYR A 1055 2.85 -2.46 21.11
CA TYR A 1055 1.48 -2.37 20.56
C TYR A 1055 1.32 -1.49 19.30
N GLY A 1056 2.37 -1.39 18.48
CA GLY A 1056 2.37 -0.60 17.24
C GLY A 1056 2.52 0.91 17.43
N GLU A 1057 2.79 1.37 18.65
CA GLU A 1057 3.23 2.74 18.93
C GLU A 1057 4.74 2.71 19.24
N MET A 1058 5.49 3.72 18.78
CA MET A 1058 6.94 3.77 18.96
C MET A 1058 7.28 3.99 20.43
N ASP A 1059 8.13 3.14 20.98
CA ASP A 1059 8.56 3.26 22.37
C ASP A 1059 9.31 4.58 22.57
N TYR A 1060 9.12 5.19 23.74
CA TYR A 1060 9.87 6.39 24.11
C TYR A 1060 11.35 6.08 24.32
N ASN A 1061 11.64 4.97 25.00
CA ASN A 1061 13.01 4.49 25.15
C ASN A 1061 13.42 3.69 23.89
N GLN A 1062 14.47 4.16 23.21
CA GLN A 1062 15.12 3.49 22.07
C GLN A 1062 16.57 3.09 22.36
N ASP A 1063 16.94 3.01 23.64
CA ASP A 1063 18.29 2.61 24.13
C ASP A 1063 18.75 1.31 23.49
N ALA A 1064 17.88 0.29 23.40
CA ALA A 1064 18.22 -0.98 22.75
C ALA A 1064 18.58 -0.81 21.26
N HIS A 1065 17.96 0.13 20.55
CA HIS A 1065 18.25 0.40 19.14
C HIS A 1065 19.57 1.18 18.99
N ARG A 1066 19.78 2.27 19.75
CA ARG A 1066 21.06 2.99 19.73
C ARG A 1066 22.23 2.17 20.27
N GLN A 1067 21.99 1.24 21.20
CA GLN A 1067 22.98 0.31 21.72
C GLN A 1067 23.50 -0.62 20.61
N ARG A 1068 22.64 -1.25 19.79
CA ARG A 1068 23.08 -2.11 18.67
C ARG A 1068 23.97 -1.37 17.67
N ILE A 1069 23.65 -0.10 17.36
CA ILE A 1069 24.50 0.76 16.52
C ILE A 1069 25.85 1.04 17.20
N VAL A 1070 25.85 1.36 18.51
CA VAL A 1070 27.07 1.59 19.30
C VAL A 1070 27.92 0.33 19.43
N ASP A 1071 27.31 -0.86 19.55
CA ASP A 1071 27.99 -2.15 19.61
C ASP A 1071 28.66 -2.48 18.27
N TRP A 1072 28.01 -2.18 17.15
CA TRP A 1072 28.64 -2.27 15.83
C TRP A 1072 29.80 -1.29 15.69
N ILE A 1073 29.64 -0.01 16.10
CA ILE A 1073 30.74 0.97 16.14
C ILE A 1073 31.90 0.45 16.99
N ASN A 1074 31.62 -0.13 18.16
CA ASN A 1074 32.62 -0.75 19.05
C ASN A 1074 33.32 -1.94 18.39
N ALA A 1075 32.60 -2.79 17.64
CA ALA A 1075 33.19 -3.89 16.87
C ALA A 1075 34.17 -3.37 15.80
N THR A 1076 33.94 -2.18 15.22
CA THR A 1076 34.92 -1.51 14.35
C THR A 1076 36.12 -0.92 15.11
N SER A 1077 36.19 -1.04 16.45
CA SER A 1077 37.05 -0.25 17.35
C SER A 1077 36.87 1.27 17.20
N GLY A 1078 35.67 1.69 16.79
CA GLY A 1078 35.37 3.07 16.43
C GLY A 1078 36.11 3.56 15.19
N ALA A 1079 36.60 2.68 14.32
CA ALA A 1079 37.25 3.07 13.06
C ALA A 1079 36.24 3.64 12.04
N ALA A 1080 34.95 3.28 12.13
CA ALA A 1080 33.86 3.91 11.41
C ALA A 1080 32.85 4.56 12.37
N GLY A 1081 32.17 5.61 11.93
CA GLY A 1081 30.90 6.05 12.51
C GLY A 1081 29.74 5.29 11.91
N ALA A 1082 28.51 5.60 12.34
CA ALA A 1082 27.30 5.07 11.72
C ALA A 1082 26.25 6.16 11.50
N PHE A 1083 25.36 5.96 10.54
CA PHE A 1083 24.18 6.81 10.39
C PHE A 1083 23.28 6.68 11.64
N ASP A 1084 22.87 7.81 12.23
CA ASP A 1084 22.02 7.84 13.42
C ASP A 1084 20.54 7.66 13.04
N VAL A 1085 20.24 6.44 12.59
CA VAL A 1085 18.89 5.96 12.25
C VAL A 1085 17.94 6.11 13.46
N THR A 1086 18.48 6.03 14.68
CA THR A 1086 17.72 6.29 15.93
C THR A 1086 17.22 7.74 15.98
N THR A 1087 18.10 8.72 15.77
CA THR A 1087 17.72 10.13 15.70
C THR A 1087 16.75 10.40 14.55
N LYS A 1088 17.01 9.91 13.33
CA LYS A 1088 16.11 10.02 12.16
C LYS A 1088 14.69 9.57 12.53
N GLY A 1089 14.57 8.41 13.17
CA GLY A 1089 13.29 7.82 13.53
C GLY A 1089 12.54 8.53 14.65
N ILE A 1090 13.24 8.89 15.73
CA ILE A 1090 12.62 9.61 16.84
C ILE A 1090 12.21 11.02 16.41
N LEU A 1091 13.04 11.71 15.62
CA LEU A 1091 12.75 13.02 15.08
C LEU A 1091 11.58 12.98 14.09
N HIS A 1092 11.52 11.97 13.21
CA HIS A 1092 10.34 11.70 12.37
C HIS A 1092 9.07 11.55 13.23
N ALA A 1093 9.08 10.69 14.26
CA ALA A 1093 7.91 10.45 15.10
C ALA A 1093 7.49 11.68 15.92
N ALA A 1094 8.46 12.38 16.53
CA ALA A 1094 8.25 13.60 17.30
C ALA A 1094 7.60 14.69 16.45
N LEU A 1095 8.11 14.91 15.23
CA LEU A 1095 7.55 15.88 14.30
C LEU A 1095 6.20 15.42 13.74
N GLN A 1096 6.03 14.16 13.36
CA GLN A 1096 4.78 13.66 12.78
C GLN A 1096 3.60 13.74 13.77
N LYS A 1097 3.83 13.41 15.05
CA LYS A 1097 2.78 13.36 16.08
C LYS A 1097 2.65 14.64 16.91
N CYS A 1098 3.56 15.60 16.76
CA CYS A 1098 3.75 16.71 17.70
C CYS A 1098 3.97 16.18 19.13
N GLU A 1099 5.06 15.44 19.28
CA GLU A 1099 5.53 14.79 20.51
C GLU A 1099 6.99 15.19 20.77
N TYR A 1100 7.26 16.50 20.85
CA TYR A 1100 8.61 17.07 20.97
C TYR A 1100 9.33 16.65 22.28
N TRP A 1101 8.58 16.24 23.31
CA TRP A 1101 9.07 15.61 24.54
C TRP A 1101 9.88 14.31 24.29
N ARG A 1102 9.73 13.68 23.13
CA ARG A 1102 10.57 12.52 22.75
C ARG A 1102 12.02 12.88 22.47
N LEU A 1103 12.33 14.15 22.21
CA LEU A 1103 13.67 14.62 21.85
C LEU A 1103 14.61 14.82 23.05
N SER A 1104 14.17 14.42 24.24
CA SER A 1104 14.98 14.28 25.44
C SER A 1104 14.82 12.87 26.01
N ASP A 1105 15.91 12.21 26.38
CA ASP A 1105 15.91 10.96 27.12
C ASP A 1105 15.75 11.19 28.65
N PRO A 1106 15.59 10.14 29.48
CA PRO A 1106 15.44 10.30 30.93
C PRO A 1106 16.62 10.97 31.65
N LYS A 1107 17.76 11.18 30.98
CA LYS A 1107 18.97 11.83 31.51
C LYS A 1107 19.14 13.25 30.96
N GLY A 1108 18.15 13.79 30.25
CA GLY A 1108 18.21 15.14 29.67
C GLY A 1108 19.10 15.24 28.43
N LYS A 1109 19.41 14.11 27.77
CA LYS A 1109 20.26 14.06 26.57
C LYS A 1109 19.44 13.77 25.32
N PRO A 1110 19.97 14.04 24.10
CA PRO A 1110 19.36 13.57 22.87
C PRO A 1110 19.12 12.04 22.90
N PRO A 1111 18.01 11.54 22.33
CA PRO A 1111 17.57 10.16 22.52
C PRO A 1111 18.17 9.17 21.50
N GLY A 1112 18.86 9.65 20.46
CA GLY A 1112 19.55 8.81 19.48
C GLY A 1112 21.00 8.49 19.83
N VAL A 1113 21.77 8.00 18.85
CA VAL A 1113 23.21 7.69 19.02
C VAL A 1113 24.00 8.97 19.36
N VAL A 1114 23.58 10.11 18.82
CA VAL A 1114 24.14 11.45 19.12
C VAL A 1114 24.12 11.79 20.63
N GLY A 1115 23.21 11.23 21.43
CA GLY A 1115 23.19 11.45 22.88
C GLY A 1115 24.25 10.66 23.66
N TRP A 1116 24.81 9.61 23.06
CA TRP A 1116 25.79 8.71 23.68
C TRP A 1116 27.19 8.86 23.10
N TRP A 1117 27.30 8.91 21.77
CA TRP A 1117 28.59 9.01 21.07
C TRP A 1117 28.51 9.95 19.85
N PRO A 1118 28.33 11.26 20.08
CA PRO A 1118 28.06 12.20 18.99
C PRO A 1118 29.19 12.24 17.95
N SER A 1119 30.45 12.03 18.34
CA SER A 1119 31.55 11.99 17.36
C SER A 1119 31.47 10.85 16.35
N ARG A 1120 30.67 9.80 16.61
CA ARG A 1120 30.48 8.66 15.69
C ARG A 1120 29.06 8.61 15.10
N ALA A 1121 28.23 9.62 15.36
CA ALA A 1121 26.85 9.70 14.89
C ALA A 1121 26.75 10.61 13.66
N VAL A 1122 26.38 10.04 12.50
CA VAL A 1122 26.06 10.81 11.29
C VAL A 1122 24.55 11.03 11.23
N THR A 1123 24.10 12.22 11.65
CA THR A 1123 22.67 12.55 11.75
C THR A 1123 22.12 13.00 10.40
N PHE A 1124 20.95 12.50 10.00
CA PHE A 1124 20.32 12.81 8.72
C PHE A 1124 18.80 12.89 8.88
N ILE A 1125 18.12 13.63 7.99
CA ILE A 1125 16.65 13.62 7.93
C ILE A 1125 16.10 12.81 6.76
N GLU A 1126 16.90 12.58 5.72
CA GLU A 1126 16.53 11.82 4.52
C GLU A 1126 17.78 11.33 3.79
N ASN A 1127 17.67 10.22 3.06
CA ASN A 1127 18.67 9.68 2.14
C ASN A 1127 17.96 9.18 0.85
N HIS A 1128 18.65 8.43 -0.01
CA HIS A 1128 18.05 7.93 -1.26
C HIS A 1128 16.94 6.89 -1.06
N ASP A 1129 16.98 6.08 0.01
CA ASP A 1129 15.98 5.04 0.29
C ASP A 1129 14.79 5.57 1.07
N THR A 1130 15.08 6.28 2.17
CA THR A 1130 14.06 6.87 3.04
C THR A 1130 13.26 7.92 2.29
N GLY A 1131 13.90 8.72 1.43
CA GLY A 1131 13.29 9.74 0.58
C GLY A 1131 13.27 9.40 -0.90
N SER A 1132 13.74 10.36 -1.72
CA SER A 1132 13.80 10.26 -3.20
C SER A 1132 12.54 9.67 -3.85
N THR A 1133 12.66 8.72 -4.79
CA THR A 1133 11.55 7.99 -5.40
C THR A 1133 11.19 6.69 -4.67
N GLN A 1134 12.13 6.00 -4.01
CA GLN A 1134 11.84 4.82 -3.18
C GLN A 1134 10.83 5.13 -2.06
N GLY A 1135 11.11 6.16 -1.25
CA GLY A 1135 10.22 6.68 -0.24
C GLY A 1135 9.94 5.75 0.94
N HIS A 1136 10.85 4.84 1.29
CA HIS A 1136 10.64 3.82 2.30
C HIS A 1136 10.32 4.38 3.70
N TRP A 1137 10.81 5.59 4.03
CA TRP A 1137 10.58 6.22 5.34
C TRP A 1137 10.67 7.74 5.30
N ARG A 1138 9.92 8.35 4.36
CA ARG A 1138 9.95 9.79 4.08
C ARG A 1138 9.75 10.61 5.35
N PHE A 1139 10.55 11.66 5.50
CA PHE A 1139 10.40 12.62 6.58
C PHE A 1139 9.02 13.33 6.52
N PRO A 1140 8.46 13.80 7.64
CA PRO A 1140 7.12 14.37 7.64
C PRO A 1140 7.03 15.65 6.79
N GLY A 1141 6.23 15.58 5.71
CA GLY A 1141 6.08 16.64 4.72
C GLY A 1141 5.76 18.01 5.30
N GLY A 1142 6.56 19.01 4.95
CA GLY A 1142 6.45 20.39 5.45
C GLY A 1142 7.05 20.62 6.84
N LYS A 1143 7.81 19.66 7.38
CA LYS A 1143 8.58 19.77 8.63
C LYS A 1143 10.09 19.53 8.44
N GLU A 1144 10.55 19.43 7.20
CA GLU A 1144 11.96 19.19 6.84
C GLU A 1144 12.88 20.23 7.46
N MET A 1145 12.48 21.51 7.43
CA MET A 1145 13.27 22.59 8.04
C MET A 1145 13.38 22.52 9.56
N GLN A 1146 12.38 21.96 10.28
CA GLN A 1146 12.54 21.66 11.70
C GLN A 1146 13.56 20.54 11.92
N GLY A 1147 13.56 19.55 11.01
CA GLY A 1147 14.56 18.49 11.00
C GLY A 1147 15.98 19.02 10.76
N TYR A 1148 16.17 19.89 9.77
CA TYR A 1148 17.46 20.53 9.50
C TYR A 1148 17.90 21.47 10.60
N ALA A 1149 16.99 22.26 11.16
CA ALA A 1149 17.30 23.14 12.28
C ALA A 1149 17.74 22.35 13.53
N TYR A 1150 17.22 21.13 13.74
CA TYR A 1150 17.77 20.18 14.71
C TYR A 1150 19.18 19.71 14.31
N ILE A 1151 19.33 18.95 13.20
CA ILE A 1151 20.61 18.27 12.91
C ILE A 1151 21.78 19.22 12.59
N LEU A 1152 21.54 20.41 12.04
CA LEU A 1152 22.60 21.37 11.71
C LEU A 1152 23.08 22.16 12.93
N THR A 1153 22.24 22.34 13.96
CA THR A 1153 22.64 23.00 15.22
C THR A 1153 23.16 22.03 16.26
N HIS A 1154 22.75 20.76 16.22
CA HIS A 1154 23.10 19.77 17.23
C HIS A 1154 24.50 19.15 17.03
N PRO A 1155 25.00 18.41 18.04
CA PRO A 1155 26.20 17.58 17.90
C PRO A 1155 25.98 16.46 16.87
N GLY A 1156 27.01 15.66 16.61
CA GLY A 1156 27.03 14.74 15.46
C GLY A 1156 27.53 15.40 14.18
N THR A 1157 27.69 14.57 13.14
CA THR A 1157 28.06 15.00 11.78
C THR A 1157 26.79 15.05 10.93
N PRO A 1158 26.25 16.23 10.59
CA PRO A 1158 25.02 16.30 9.81
C PRO A 1158 25.24 15.91 8.35
N ALA A 1159 24.32 15.10 7.83
CA ALA A 1159 24.20 14.78 6.41
C ALA A 1159 22.95 15.45 5.82
N VAL A 1160 23.15 16.22 4.75
CA VAL A 1160 22.10 16.93 3.99
C VAL A 1160 21.85 16.20 2.68
N PHE A 1161 20.57 16.03 2.34
CA PHE A 1161 20.14 15.27 1.16
C PHE A 1161 20.08 16.16 -0.10
N PHE A 1162 20.54 15.63 -1.24
CA PHE A 1162 20.67 16.36 -2.50
C PHE A 1162 19.39 17.12 -2.90
N ASP A 1163 18.25 16.42 -2.88
CA ASP A 1163 16.97 16.94 -3.37
C ASP A 1163 16.49 18.14 -2.54
N HIS A 1164 16.91 18.24 -1.27
CA HIS A 1164 16.57 19.34 -0.38
C HIS A 1164 17.50 20.56 -0.56
N ILE A 1165 18.70 20.38 -1.10
CA ILE A 1165 19.60 21.48 -1.49
C ILE A 1165 19.10 22.13 -2.78
N TYR A 1166 18.48 21.35 -3.68
CA TYR A 1166 17.93 21.79 -4.96
C TYR A 1166 16.40 21.96 -4.95
N SER A 1167 15.84 22.35 -3.81
CA SER A 1167 14.43 22.73 -3.63
C SER A 1167 14.28 24.09 -2.94
N ASP A 1168 13.05 24.48 -2.61
CA ASP A 1168 12.73 25.74 -1.92
C ASP A 1168 13.43 25.90 -0.56
N TYR A 1169 13.94 24.82 0.05
CA TYR A 1169 14.65 24.84 1.33
C TYR A 1169 16.08 25.40 1.26
N ARG A 1170 16.65 25.58 0.04
CA ARG A 1170 18.06 25.92 -0.20
C ARG A 1170 18.59 27.09 0.63
N SER A 1171 17.84 28.18 0.74
CA SER A 1171 18.24 29.42 1.45
C SER A 1171 18.29 29.24 2.97
N GLU A 1172 17.30 28.54 3.53
CA GLU A 1172 17.20 28.28 4.97
C GLU A 1172 18.30 27.28 5.40
N ILE A 1173 18.52 26.22 4.62
CA ILE A 1173 19.63 25.27 4.82
C ILE A 1173 20.98 25.99 4.75
N ALA A 1174 21.21 26.86 3.75
CA ALA A 1174 22.44 27.65 3.63
C ALA A 1174 22.68 28.54 4.85
N SER A 1175 21.62 29.13 5.41
CA SER A 1175 21.70 29.97 6.62
C SER A 1175 22.09 29.17 7.85
N LEU A 1176 21.55 27.95 8.01
CA LEU A 1176 21.90 27.03 9.08
C LEU A 1176 23.32 26.46 8.94
N LEU A 1177 23.77 26.15 7.71
CA LEU A 1177 25.15 25.73 7.41
C LEU A 1177 26.15 26.85 7.75
N SER A 1178 25.86 28.08 7.32
CA SER A 1178 26.64 29.27 7.67
C SER A 1178 26.72 29.47 9.18
N LEU A 1179 25.61 29.30 9.91
CA LEU A 1179 25.56 29.39 11.38
C LEU A 1179 26.47 28.33 12.04
N ARG A 1180 26.33 27.06 11.63
CA ARG A 1180 27.15 25.96 12.16
C ARG A 1180 28.65 26.24 11.99
N ASN A 1181 29.04 26.67 10.80
CA ASN A 1181 30.43 26.98 10.47
C ASN A 1181 30.97 28.21 11.21
N ARG A 1182 30.22 29.33 11.27
CA ARG A 1182 30.70 30.57 11.93
C ARG A 1182 30.80 30.43 13.45
N GLN A 1183 29.89 29.68 14.07
CA GLN A 1183 29.92 29.40 15.52
C GLN A 1183 30.88 28.25 15.90
N LYS A 1184 31.56 27.66 14.90
CA LYS A 1184 32.49 26.52 15.04
C LYS A 1184 31.84 25.33 15.78
N LEU A 1185 30.59 25.02 15.48
CA LEU A 1185 29.92 23.85 16.04
C LEU A 1185 30.49 22.56 15.42
N HIS A 1186 30.70 21.54 16.24
CA HIS A 1186 31.34 20.29 15.84
C HIS A 1186 30.58 19.05 16.36
N CYS A 1187 30.96 17.87 15.88
CA CYS A 1187 30.39 16.59 16.28
C CYS A 1187 30.55 16.23 17.78
N ARG A 1188 31.16 17.10 18.59
CA ARG A 1188 31.34 16.94 20.04
C ARG A 1188 30.88 18.18 20.82
N SER A 1189 30.17 19.10 20.18
CA SER A 1189 29.55 20.23 20.87
C SER A 1189 28.69 19.73 22.03
N GLU A 1190 28.61 20.49 23.10
CA GLU A 1190 27.75 20.19 24.24
C GLU A 1190 26.32 20.67 23.93
N VAL A 1191 25.32 19.89 24.32
CA VAL A 1191 23.90 20.21 24.12
C VAL A 1191 23.15 20.12 25.45
N ASN A 1192 22.59 21.25 25.85
CA ASN A 1192 21.76 21.41 27.05
C ASN A 1192 20.29 21.54 26.63
N ILE A 1193 19.48 20.52 26.92
CA ILE A 1193 18.04 20.53 26.58
C ILE A 1193 17.29 21.32 27.65
N VAL A 1194 16.92 22.56 27.31
CA VAL A 1194 16.24 23.49 28.23
C VAL A 1194 14.72 23.35 28.22
N LYS A 1195 14.13 22.79 27.15
CA LYS A 1195 12.68 22.55 27.06
C LYS A 1195 12.38 21.33 26.19
N SER A 1196 11.52 20.43 26.67
CA SER A 1196 11.09 19.24 25.92
C SER A 1196 9.65 18.89 26.30
N GLU A 1197 8.71 19.55 25.64
CA GLU A 1197 7.27 19.52 25.95
C GLU A 1197 6.46 18.98 24.76
N ARG A 1198 5.12 19.02 24.83
CA ARG A 1198 4.26 18.50 23.75
C ARG A 1198 4.39 19.27 22.45
N ASP A 1199 4.53 20.59 22.51
CA ASP A 1199 4.46 21.50 21.37
C ASP A 1199 5.78 22.23 21.09
N VAL A 1200 6.81 22.04 21.93
CA VAL A 1200 8.11 22.68 21.75
C VAL A 1200 9.26 21.81 22.28
N TYR A 1201 10.33 21.77 21.50
CA TYR A 1201 11.67 21.39 21.96
C TYR A 1201 12.58 22.60 21.82
N ALA A 1202 13.39 22.86 22.84
CA ALA A 1202 14.44 23.88 22.80
C ALA A 1202 15.72 23.38 23.49
N ALA A 1203 16.86 23.72 22.90
CA ALA A 1203 18.19 23.37 23.39
C ALA A 1203 19.18 24.54 23.19
N ILE A 1204 20.22 24.56 24.01
CA ILE A 1204 21.38 25.46 23.88
C ILE A 1204 22.59 24.58 23.56
N ILE A 1205 23.38 24.97 22.56
CA ILE A 1205 24.54 24.24 22.05
C ILE A 1205 25.79 25.11 22.20
N ASP A 1206 26.83 24.55 22.84
CA ASP A 1206 28.12 25.20 23.19
C ASP A 1206 27.99 26.56 23.91
N GLU A 1207 26.83 26.83 24.54
CA GLU A 1207 26.42 28.16 25.03
C GLU A 1207 26.43 29.30 23.98
N LYS A 1208 26.57 28.95 22.69
CA LYS A 1208 26.67 29.90 21.56
C LYS A 1208 25.43 29.97 20.69
N VAL A 1209 24.71 28.84 20.59
CA VAL A 1209 23.54 28.70 19.71
C VAL A 1209 22.36 28.19 20.51
N ALA A 1210 21.27 28.96 20.56
CA ALA A 1210 19.99 28.48 21.06
C ALA A 1210 19.11 28.07 19.88
N MET A 1211 18.36 27.00 20.04
CA MET A 1211 17.59 26.37 18.98
C MET A 1211 16.23 25.94 19.53
N LYS A 1212 15.15 26.23 18.79
CA LYS A 1212 13.80 25.77 19.10
C LYS A 1212 13.08 25.26 17.85
N ILE A 1213 12.37 24.15 18.00
CA ILE A 1213 11.40 23.60 17.03
C ILE A 1213 10.04 23.32 17.66
N GLY A 1214 8.99 23.29 16.83
CA GLY A 1214 7.59 23.12 17.21
C GLY A 1214 6.79 24.42 17.30
N PRO A 1215 5.46 24.38 17.37
CA PRO A 1215 4.62 25.58 17.42
C PRO A 1215 4.66 26.32 18.78
N GLY A 1216 5.06 25.66 19.87
CA GLY A 1216 5.08 26.25 21.22
C GLY A 1216 6.11 27.37 21.40
N HIS A 1217 5.93 28.20 22.43
CA HIS A 1217 6.82 29.36 22.66
C HIS A 1217 8.06 29.02 23.50
N TYR A 1218 9.18 29.62 23.11
CA TYR A 1218 10.46 29.69 23.82
C TYR A 1218 11.26 30.86 23.24
N GLU A 1219 11.95 31.60 24.11
CA GLU A 1219 13.03 32.53 23.80
C GLU A 1219 14.16 32.23 24.80
N PRO A 1220 15.44 32.36 24.43
CA PRO A 1220 16.55 32.13 25.35
C PRO A 1220 16.56 33.15 26.50
N PRO A 1221 16.98 32.76 27.72
CA PRO A 1221 16.95 33.64 28.88
C PRO A 1221 17.88 34.84 28.70
N SER A 1222 17.36 36.03 28.98
CA SER A 1222 18.05 37.33 28.85
C SER A 1222 19.08 37.60 29.97
N GLY A 1223 19.94 36.61 30.24
CA GLY A 1223 20.96 36.64 31.28
C GLY A 1223 22.25 37.34 30.84
N SER A 1224 23.40 36.73 31.16
CA SER A 1224 24.74 37.26 30.84
C SER A 1224 25.13 37.20 29.36
N GLN A 1225 24.31 36.60 28.49
CA GLN A 1225 24.57 36.39 27.08
C GLN A 1225 23.57 37.17 26.21
N ASN A 1226 24.10 37.96 25.27
CA ASN A 1226 23.29 38.71 24.30
C ASN A 1226 22.91 37.80 23.13
N TRP A 1227 21.68 37.28 23.18
CA TRP A 1227 21.10 36.46 22.13
C TRP A 1227 20.51 37.30 20.99
N SER A 1228 20.92 37.00 19.77
CA SER A 1228 20.41 37.61 18.53
C SER A 1228 19.76 36.55 17.64
N VAL A 1229 18.68 36.88 16.92
CA VAL A 1229 18.00 35.90 16.04
C VAL A 1229 18.85 35.69 14.79
N ALA A 1230 19.31 34.45 14.59
CA ALA A 1230 20.17 34.05 13.49
C ALA A 1230 19.37 33.54 12.28
N VAL A 1231 18.35 32.70 12.52
CA VAL A 1231 17.46 32.12 11.49
C VAL A 1231 16.08 31.90 12.11
N GLU A 1232 15.01 32.25 11.39
CA GLU A 1232 13.63 32.00 11.82
C GLU A 1232 12.80 31.52 10.63
N GLY A 1233 11.92 30.54 10.86
CA GLY A 1233 11.05 29.98 9.84
C GLY A 1233 9.86 29.24 10.45
N ARG A 1234 9.22 28.38 9.66
CA ARG A 1234 7.95 27.76 10.07
C ARG A 1234 8.15 26.77 11.22
N ASP A 1235 7.63 27.13 12.39
CA ASP A 1235 7.73 26.37 13.63
C ASP A 1235 9.19 26.03 14.04
N TYR A 1236 10.16 26.86 13.65
CA TYR A 1236 11.53 26.81 14.17
C TYR A 1236 12.15 28.21 14.28
N LYS A 1237 13.06 28.36 15.25
CA LYS A 1237 13.81 29.60 15.47
C LYS A 1237 15.17 29.28 16.07
N VAL A 1238 16.19 30.04 15.65
CA VAL A 1238 17.59 29.86 16.05
C VAL A 1238 18.17 31.21 16.41
N TRP A 1239 18.88 31.25 17.54
CA TRP A 1239 19.57 32.43 18.03
C TRP A 1239 21.06 32.12 18.16
N GLU A 1240 21.90 33.14 18.01
CA GLU A 1240 23.33 33.07 18.30
C GLU A 1240 23.75 34.17 19.28
N THR A 1241 24.74 33.87 20.12
CA THR A 1241 25.41 34.86 20.96
C THR A 1241 26.27 35.78 20.11
N SER A 1242 26.16 37.09 20.35
CA SER A 1242 27.03 38.13 19.75
C SER A 1242 28.42 38.18 20.40
#